data_AF-A0A2P0AZB1-F1
#
_entry.id   AF-A0A2P0AZB1-F1
#
_cell.length_a   1.000
_cell.length_b   1.000
_cell.length_c   1.000
_cell.angle_alpha   90.00
_cell.angle_beta   90.00
_cell.angle_gamma   90.00
#
_symmetry.space_group_name_H-M   'P 1'
#
loop_
_entity.id
_entity.type
_entity.pdbx_description
1 polymer ?
#
loop_
_entity_poly.entity_id
_entity_poly.type
_entity_poly.pdbx_seq_one_letter_code
_entity_poly.pdbx_strand_id
1 'polypeptide(L)'
;MPQEVIAFWRYYQDSFSQFHPVGHDLRWYDFANIVKREGWTTSSLRLLERSARPYVQIKRAPMREPVPPIGTWDEVRLGDCADLDIRVLDRHNDKIEVPNEYLALVVSIVRRSLEETARLMAEIGKVWWSAPTLHPTGQAGEHFSGRKVQFFLWFKSLFEQLIAQDAATARAELHRWSHDDPIFFGRLVTFFAADSRLFAPNEAAALLTKLSDDVFWDRGCQRELLFALREIWPHLKITSRRVIEKRIVAGEKKWPAEKPAEHRNRQATQSLTRLRWMQLQGLPLSKAVERKLPQLKKRAAPRWSDEWAKDADDSLGARGGMVARITASQGLEKEPINNVLLAAESKTEDRLRELRDYRPFVGLVKQAPFRALSALRCGLRKGEFPQRFWENLLFEWPDDTSLRLKRLLIGTLAGLEAQNALALRHYAPDWLEKNIDSLRRHNRSFALRSFDKILAPYLSADPENLKSGIGSTAVGGVAVERSEVSINKAINSPGGKFARALWELVPKPRKKRDMPADVRKRYAQLFGLPGYGGGHAVAVVTQRLGWLDYWYQSWVHSTFLPLFDLENPLSEAAWHGLAYDRNGLSHASLKKMHASLLDLFGGEAAWALDDSEYRHHLRRLVALTQPDLQKGAIIKFAEARKVLIAVDDKGRAEAVSMLSYLMKEKGTWKTFVKPFLKRAWPRQLQYKGELSSRAFASLLAESGDDFPDVAKIIMPLVRPVPHLDMFSYQFSKDEGEDDFSTKFPKETLLALDAFIDESRPTIPYGLATILDAIGDAQPELRKSQAWRRLKDLSL
;
A
#
# COMPACT_ATOMS: atom_id res chain seq x y z
N MET A 1 -14.54 39.25 -1.36
CA MET A 1 -13.77 37.99 -1.47
C MET A 1 -12.73 38.19 -2.55
N PRO A 2 -11.46 37.82 -2.32
CA PRO A 2 -10.47 37.84 -3.39
C PRO A 2 -10.88 36.94 -4.56
N GLN A 3 -10.37 37.26 -5.73
CA GLN A 3 -10.73 36.61 -6.98
C GLN A 3 -10.39 35.11 -6.96
N GLU A 4 -9.34 34.76 -6.24
CA GLU A 4 -8.84 33.41 -5.98
C GLU A 4 -9.84 32.56 -5.19
N VAL A 5 -10.54 33.16 -4.23
CA VAL A 5 -11.57 32.49 -3.41
C VAL A 5 -12.83 32.23 -4.23
N ILE A 6 -13.22 33.22 -5.04
CA ILE A 6 -14.35 33.06 -5.97
C ILE A 6 -14.03 31.98 -6.99
N ALA A 7 -12.80 31.94 -7.51
CA ALA A 7 -12.34 30.89 -8.41
C ALA A 7 -12.36 29.52 -7.74
N PHE A 8 -11.88 29.39 -6.49
CA PHE A 8 -11.94 28.15 -5.72
C PHE A 8 -13.37 27.59 -5.64
N TRP A 9 -14.33 28.41 -5.20
CA TRP A 9 -15.71 27.97 -5.03
C TRP A 9 -16.38 27.60 -6.35
N ARG A 10 -16.04 28.29 -7.44
CA ARG A 10 -16.48 27.91 -8.80
C ARG A 10 -15.94 26.53 -9.17
N TYR A 11 -14.64 26.29 -9.01
CA TYR A 11 -14.06 24.97 -9.29
C TYR A 11 -14.60 23.87 -8.38
N TYR A 12 -14.90 24.18 -7.13
CA TYR A 12 -15.54 23.26 -6.19
C TYR A 12 -16.95 22.89 -6.64
N GLN A 13 -17.77 23.87 -7.02
CA GLN A 13 -19.12 23.65 -7.54
C GLN A 13 -19.10 22.88 -8.85
N ASP A 14 -18.21 23.23 -9.78
CA ASP A 14 -18.01 22.52 -11.03
C ASP A 14 -17.59 21.06 -10.78
N SER A 15 -16.62 20.84 -9.89
CA SER A 15 -16.18 19.49 -9.49
C SER A 15 -17.32 18.66 -8.88
N PHE A 16 -18.20 19.27 -8.08
CA PHE A 16 -19.30 18.58 -7.42
C PHE A 16 -20.45 18.28 -8.39
N SER A 17 -20.74 19.20 -9.32
CA SER A 17 -21.76 18.99 -10.36
C SER A 17 -21.43 17.83 -11.30
N GLN A 18 -20.15 17.50 -11.44
CA GLN A 18 -19.62 16.39 -12.25
C GLN A 18 -19.30 15.15 -11.40
N PHE A 19 -19.51 15.20 -10.08
CA PHE A 19 -19.20 14.10 -9.16
C PHE A 19 -20.31 13.06 -9.16
N HIS A 20 -19.99 11.83 -9.59
CA HIS A 20 -20.84 10.66 -9.38
C HIS A 20 -20.51 10.02 -8.01
N PRO A 21 -21.48 9.82 -7.10
CA PRO A 21 -21.26 9.22 -5.77
C PRO A 21 -20.76 7.77 -5.82
N VAL A 22 -20.99 7.09 -6.95
CA VAL A 22 -20.48 5.75 -7.21
C VAL A 22 -19.04 5.90 -7.69
N GLY A 23 -18.06 5.36 -6.97
CA GLY A 23 -16.62 5.61 -7.14
C GLY A 23 -15.96 5.26 -8.50
N HIS A 24 -16.72 5.08 -9.58
CA HIS A 24 -16.25 4.70 -10.92
C HIS A 24 -16.71 5.69 -12.01
N ASP A 25 -15.83 5.98 -12.98
CA ASP A 25 -16.13 6.86 -14.14
C ASP A 25 -16.81 6.04 -15.23
N LEU A 26 -18.14 6.15 -15.34
CA LEU A 26 -18.95 5.34 -16.26
C LEU A 26 -19.14 5.94 -17.65
N ARG A 27 -18.73 7.19 -17.86
CA ARG A 27 -19.00 7.96 -19.09
C ARG A 27 -18.53 7.29 -20.37
N TRP A 28 -17.39 6.60 -20.32
CA TRP A 28 -16.90 5.81 -21.46
C TRP A 28 -17.75 4.57 -21.72
N TYR A 29 -18.15 3.84 -20.67
CA TYR A 29 -19.00 2.66 -20.82
C TYR A 29 -20.37 3.01 -21.39
N ASP A 30 -20.97 4.12 -20.94
CA ASP A 30 -22.24 4.62 -21.45
C ASP A 30 -22.14 4.96 -22.95
N PHE A 31 -21.07 5.67 -23.34
CA PHE A 31 -20.77 5.93 -24.74
C PHE A 31 -20.56 4.64 -25.54
N ALA A 32 -19.74 3.72 -25.03
CA ALA A 32 -19.41 2.47 -25.68
C ALA A 32 -20.65 1.60 -25.91
N ASN A 33 -21.55 1.54 -24.92
CA ASN A 33 -22.79 0.79 -25.01
C ASN A 33 -23.74 1.35 -26.08
N ILE A 34 -23.82 2.69 -26.20
CA ILE A 34 -24.64 3.32 -27.24
C ILE A 34 -24.06 3.06 -28.63
N VAL A 35 -22.73 3.19 -28.81
CA VAL A 35 -22.08 2.84 -30.08
C VAL A 35 -22.28 1.35 -30.43
N LYS A 36 -22.21 0.45 -29.44
CA LYS A 36 -22.47 -0.99 -29.67
C LYS A 36 -23.92 -1.27 -30.08
N ARG A 37 -24.90 -0.53 -29.53
CA ARG A 37 -26.33 -0.73 -29.81
C ARG A 37 -26.79 -0.09 -31.11
N GLU A 38 -26.31 1.12 -31.39
CA GLU A 38 -26.86 2.00 -32.45
C GLU A 38 -25.84 2.33 -33.54
N GLY A 39 -24.58 1.93 -33.38
CA GLY A 39 -23.49 2.32 -34.27
C GLY A 39 -23.01 3.76 -34.05
N TRP A 40 -22.19 4.23 -34.98
CA TRP A 40 -21.77 5.63 -35.01
C TRP A 40 -22.86 6.48 -35.66
N THR A 41 -23.38 7.47 -34.94
CA THR A 41 -24.47 8.35 -35.37
C THR A 41 -24.21 9.76 -34.84
N THR A 42 -24.97 10.75 -35.30
CA THR A 42 -24.92 12.11 -34.72
C THR A 42 -25.22 12.11 -33.22
N SER A 43 -26.06 11.19 -32.74
CA SER A 43 -26.37 11.06 -31.31
C SER A 43 -25.19 10.50 -30.51
N SER A 44 -24.51 9.47 -31.01
CA SER A 44 -23.33 8.92 -30.33
C SER A 44 -22.15 9.90 -30.34
N LEU A 45 -21.99 10.70 -31.41
CA LEU A 45 -21.00 11.79 -31.46
C LEU A 45 -21.29 12.90 -30.42
N ARG A 46 -22.56 13.32 -30.27
CA ARG A 46 -22.94 14.28 -29.22
C ARG A 46 -22.69 13.73 -27.82
N LEU A 47 -22.90 12.43 -27.62
CA LEU A 47 -22.60 11.79 -26.36
C LEU A 47 -21.09 11.74 -26.10
N LEU A 48 -20.28 11.39 -27.11
CA LEU A 48 -18.82 11.43 -27.01
C LEU A 48 -18.33 12.83 -26.63
N GLU A 49 -18.87 13.87 -27.26
CA GLU A 49 -18.52 15.26 -26.95
C GLU A 49 -18.81 15.63 -25.49
N ARG A 50 -19.97 15.20 -24.95
CA ARG A 50 -20.30 15.38 -23.53
C ARG A 50 -19.38 14.58 -22.61
N SER A 51 -19.13 13.30 -22.94
CA SER A 51 -18.28 12.42 -22.14
C SER A 51 -16.81 12.87 -22.13
N ALA A 52 -16.34 13.43 -23.24
CA ALA A 52 -14.97 13.91 -23.41
C ALA A 52 -14.70 15.24 -22.70
N ARG A 53 -15.72 15.94 -22.19
CA ARG A 53 -15.53 17.24 -21.54
C ARG A 53 -14.67 17.10 -20.27
N PRO A 54 -13.52 17.81 -20.19
CA PRO A 54 -12.69 17.80 -19.00
C PRO A 54 -13.33 18.63 -17.88
N TYR A 55 -12.95 18.35 -16.63
CA TYR A 55 -13.41 19.11 -15.48
C TYR A 55 -12.35 19.14 -14.37
N VAL A 56 -12.45 20.14 -13.48
CA VAL A 56 -11.59 20.24 -12.30
C VAL A 56 -12.04 19.19 -11.28
N GLN A 57 -11.10 18.40 -10.80
CA GLN A 57 -11.27 17.44 -9.73
C GLN A 57 -10.51 17.92 -8.50
N ILE A 58 -11.19 17.90 -7.35
CA ILE A 58 -10.57 18.18 -6.06
C ILE A 58 -10.05 16.89 -5.43
N LYS A 59 -8.78 16.90 -5.02
CA LYS A 59 -8.09 15.79 -4.36
C LYS A 59 -7.54 16.24 -3.02
N ARG A 60 -7.32 15.26 -2.13
CA ARG A 60 -6.50 15.46 -0.93
C ARG A 60 -5.04 15.61 -1.33
N ALA A 61 -4.34 16.57 -0.74
CA ALA A 61 -2.92 16.77 -0.99
C ALA A 61 -2.12 15.53 -0.54
N PRO A 62 -1.30 14.90 -1.40
CA PRO A 62 -0.68 13.61 -1.12
C PRO A 62 0.45 13.64 -0.06
N MET A 63 0.86 14.82 0.41
CA MET A 63 1.98 14.97 1.37
C MET A 63 1.79 16.11 2.37
N ARG A 64 0.60 16.71 2.45
CA ARG A 64 0.26 17.76 3.41
C ARG A 64 -1.16 17.54 3.91
N GLU A 65 -1.38 17.77 5.19
CA GLU A 65 -2.72 17.94 5.71
C GLU A 65 -3.32 19.22 5.09
N PRO A 66 -4.62 19.24 4.73
CA PRO A 66 -5.27 20.47 4.30
C PRO A 66 -5.10 21.52 5.39
N VAL A 67 -4.45 22.64 5.07
CA VAL A 67 -4.30 23.72 6.04
C VAL A 67 -5.60 24.52 5.98
N PRO A 68 -6.37 24.64 7.09
CA PRO A 68 -7.50 25.54 7.10
C PRO A 68 -6.99 26.95 6.76
N PRO A 69 -7.71 27.74 5.94
CA PRO A 69 -7.28 29.08 5.57
C PRO A 69 -7.22 29.95 6.82
N ILE A 70 -6.04 30.05 7.45
CA ILE A 70 -5.74 30.89 8.60
C ILE A 70 -4.96 32.10 8.08
N GLY A 71 -5.46 33.31 8.35
CA GLY A 71 -4.86 34.56 7.89
C GLY A 71 -5.76 35.33 6.92
N THR A 72 -5.18 36.31 6.23
CA THR A 72 -5.91 37.07 5.20
C THR A 72 -5.96 36.29 3.90
N TRP A 73 -7.03 36.46 3.12
CA TRP A 73 -7.19 35.76 1.84
C TRP A 73 -6.12 36.12 0.79
N ASP A 74 -5.34 37.18 1.03
CA ASP A 74 -4.19 37.58 0.22
C ASP A 74 -2.94 36.70 0.49
N GLU A 75 -2.95 35.93 1.58
CA GLU A 75 -1.85 35.05 2.01
C GLU A 75 -2.12 33.56 1.74
N VAL A 76 -3.40 33.18 1.57
CA VAL A 76 -3.83 31.79 1.37
C VAL A 76 -3.63 31.37 -0.10
N ARG A 77 -2.79 30.37 -0.36
CA ARG A 77 -2.67 29.78 -1.69
C ARG A 77 -3.70 28.67 -1.86
N LEU A 78 -4.34 28.60 -3.03
CA LEU A 78 -5.28 27.51 -3.40
C LEU A 78 -4.73 26.11 -3.10
N GLY A 79 -3.43 25.90 -3.37
CA GLY A 79 -2.75 24.63 -3.11
C GLY A 79 -2.53 24.28 -1.63
N ASP A 80 -2.73 25.21 -0.70
CA ASP A 80 -2.69 24.96 0.74
C ASP A 80 -4.03 24.43 1.27
N CYS A 81 -5.15 24.76 0.60
CA CYS A 81 -6.49 24.30 0.96
C CYS A 81 -6.88 22.98 0.26
N ALA A 82 -6.52 22.80 -1.01
CA ALA A 82 -6.87 21.62 -1.79
C ALA A 82 -5.93 21.36 -2.96
N ASP A 83 -5.74 20.09 -3.33
CA ASP A 83 -5.04 19.74 -4.56
C ASP A 83 -6.04 19.71 -5.73
N LEU A 84 -5.94 20.67 -6.65
CA LEU A 84 -6.75 20.72 -7.86
C LEU A 84 -6.04 19.93 -8.98
N ASP A 85 -6.77 19.05 -9.66
CA ASP A 85 -6.29 18.33 -10.83
C ASP A 85 -7.34 18.38 -11.95
N ILE A 86 -6.94 18.19 -13.21
CA ILE A 86 -7.89 18.10 -14.33
C ILE A 86 -8.16 16.65 -14.65
N ARG A 87 -9.44 16.29 -14.63
CA ARG A 87 -9.95 14.98 -15.01
C ARG A 87 -10.42 14.99 -16.45
N VAL A 88 -9.81 14.13 -17.26
CA VAL A 88 -10.20 13.86 -18.65
C VAL A 88 -10.92 12.51 -18.74
N LEU A 89 -11.53 12.22 -19.89
CA LEU A 89 -12.18 10.94 -20.17
C LEU A 89 -11.22 9.77 -19.97
N ASP A 90 -11.64 8.80 -19.16
CA ASP A 90 -10.94 7.54 -18.96
C ASP A 90 -11.56 6.47 -19.87
N ARG A 91 -10.74 5.92 -20.76
CA ARG A 91 -11.17 4.87 -21.70
C ARG A 91 -11.08 3.47 -21.11
N HIS A 92 -10.52 3.30 -19.91
CA HIS A 92 -10.36 2.01 -19.23
C HIS A 92 -9.71 0.91 -20.10
N ASN A 93 -8.75 1.31 -20.96
CA ASN A 93 -8.09 0.45 -21.96
C ASN A 93 -9.02 -0.18 -23.02
N ASP A 94 -10.27 0.25 -23.12
CA ASP A 94 -11.21 -0.20 -24.13
C ASP A 94 -10.95 0.47 -25.49
N LYS A 95 -11.12 -0.31 -26.56
CA LYS A 95 -10.83 0.07 -27.94
C LYS A 95 -12.11 0.03 -28.76
N ILE A 96 -12.66 1.22 -29.02
CA ILE A 96 -13.74 1.40 -29.99
C ILE A 96 -13.10 1.90 -31.29
N GLU A 97 -13.30 1.15 -32.37
CA GLU A 97 -12.86 1.55 -33.70
C GLU A 97 -13.74 2.69 -34.22
N VAL A 98 -13.10 3.71 -34.79
CA VAL A 98 -13.76 4.88 -35.37
C VAL A 98 -13.83 4.67 -36.89
N PRO A 99 -15.01 4.57 -37.50
CA PRO A 99 -15.13 4.48 -38.95
C PRO A 99 -14.58 5.72 -39.65
N ASN A 100 -14.00 5.51 -40.82
CA ASN A 100 -13.36 6.53 -41.65
C ASN A 100 -14.24 7.79 -41.88
N GLU A 101 -15.55 7.62 -42.06
CA GLU A 101 -16.49 8.72 -42.27
C GLU A 101 -16.70 9.61 -41.04
N TYR A 102 -16.44 9.10 -39.84
CA TYR A 102 -16.57 9.84 -38.57
C TYR A 102 -15.23 10.31 -37.99
N LEU A 103 -14.11 9.86 -38.55
CA LEU A 103 -12.78 10.09 -37.99
C LEU A 103 -12.44 11.57 -37.80
N ALA A 104 -12.70 12.40 -38.82
CA ALA A 104 -12.46 13.85 -38.74
C ALA A 104 -13.30 14.53 -37.64
N LEU A 105 -14.55 14.07 -37.44
CA LEU A 105 -15.44 14.59 -36.39
C LEU A 105 -14.94 14.20 -35.00
N VAL A 106 -14.51 12.94 -34.82
CA VAL A 106 -13.95 12.45 -33.56
C VAL A 106 -12.64 13.16 -33.22
N VAL A 107 -11.75 13.35 -34.19
CA VAL A 107 -10.52 14.17 -34.01
C VAL A 107 -10.88 15.57 -33.53
N SER A 108 -11.87 16.22 -34.13
CA SER A 108 -12.30 17.57 -33.72
C SER A 108 -12.91 17.61 -32.30
N ILE A 109 -13.65 16.58 -31.89
CA ILE A 109 -14.19 16.45 -30.52
C ILE A 109 -13.04 16.32 -29.52
N VAL A 110 -12.08 15.41 -29.77
CA VAL A 110 -10.96 15.17 -28.85
C VAL A 110 -10.01 16.38 -28.83
N ARG A 111 -9.79 17.06 -29.96
CA ARG A 111 -9.05 18.34 -30.03
C ARG A 111 -9.66 19.37 -29.07
N ARG A 112 -10.96 19.63 -29.17
CA ARG A 112 -11.66 20.60 -28.30
C ARG A 112 -11.53 20.24 -26.81
N SER A 113 -11.61 18.96 -26.48
CA SER A 113 -11.38 18.48 -25.11
C SER A 113 -9.95 18.77 -24.63
N LEU A 114 -8.92 18.52 -25.44
CA LEU A 114 -7.53 18.85 -25.10
C LEU A 114 -7.31 20.37 -24.96
N GLU A 115 -7.93 21.19 -25.81
CA GLU A 115 -7.88 22.66 -25.71
C GLU A 115 -8.54 23.18 -24.43
N GLU A 116 -9.68 22.59 -24.03
CA GLU A 116 -10.33 22.91 -22.75
C GLU A 116 -9.48 22.43 -21.56
N THR A 117 -8.85 21.26 -21.68
CA THR A 117 -7.94 20.73 -20.65
C THR A 117 -6.73 21.64 -20.45
N ALA A 118 -6.11 22.12 -21.55
CA ALA A 118 -4.97 23.04 -21.49
C ALA A 118 -5.35 24.38 -20.83
N ARG A 119 -6.52 24.93 -21.19
CA ARG A 119 -7.07 26.15 -20.57
C ARG A 119 -7.31 25.97 -19.07
N LEU A 120 -8.00 24.91 -18.67
CA LEU A 120 -8.24 24.61 -17.26
C LEU A 120 -6.92 24.42 -16.48
N MET A 121 -5.92 23.76 -17.06
CA MET A 121 -4.61 23.60 -16.41
C MET A 121 -3.87 24.92 -16.20
N ALA A 122 -3.95 25.85 -17.15
CA ALA A 122 -3.43 27.20 -16.99
C ALA A 122 -4.19 27.97 -15.90
N GLU A 123 -5.52 27.86 -15.86
CA GLU A 123 -6.39 28.49 -14.88
C GLU A 123 -6.13 28.06 -13.43
N ILE A 124 -5.85 26.76 -13.19
CA ILE A 124 -5.56 26.24 -11.84
C ILE A 124 -4.06 26.27 -11.47
N GLY A 125 -3.21 26.85 -12.32
CA GLY A 125 -1.76 26.98 -12.06
C GLY A 125 -0.96 25.67 -12.14
N LYS A 126 -1.48 24.63 -12.81
CA LYS A 126 -0.82 23.31 -12.98
C LYS A 126 0.03 23.24 -14.25
N VAL A 127 0.81 24.30 -14.52
CA VAL A 127 1.70 24.41 -15.70
C VAL A 127 2.91 23.46 -15.68
N TRP A 128 3.14 22.72 -14.58
CA TRP A 128 4.29 21.82 -14.44
C TRP A 128 4.10 20.43 -15.04
N TRP A 129 2.88 20.08 -15.47
CA TRP A 129 2.65 18.81 -16.17
C TRP A 129 3.06 18.93 -17.63
N SER A 130 3.74 17.91 -18.17
CA SER A 130 4.13 17.86 -19.59
C SER A 130 3.57 16.59 -20.23
N ALA A 131 3.15 16.71 -21.49
CA ALA A 131 2.78 15.57 -22.31
C ALA A 131 3.97 14.60 -22.47
N PRO A 132 3.71 13.29 -22.58
CA PRO A 132 4.77 12.31 -22.81
C PRO A 132 5.49 12.58 -24.14
N THR A 133 6.72 12.11 -24.25
CA THR A 133 7.41 12.11 -25.55
C THR A 133 6.64 11.27 -26.58
N LEU A 134 6.66 11.72 -27.82
CA LEU A 134 6.13 11.02 -28.98
C LEU A 134 7.17 10.12 -29.67
N HIS A 135 8.41 10.11 -29.14
CA HIS A 135 9.50 9.22 -29.54
C HIS A 135 10.00 8.38 -28.34
N PRO A 136 9.25 7.35 -27.90
CA PRO A 136 9.65 6.48 -26.80
C PRO A 136 11.07 5.93 -26.96
N THR A 137 11.80 5.80 -25.85
CA THR A 137 13.19 5.30 -25.85
C THR A 137 13.27 3.77 -25.76
N GLY A 138 12.23 3.12 -25.22
CA GLY A 138 12.23 1.68 -24.95
C GLY A 138 13.12 1.27 -23.76
N GLN A 139 13.63 2.24 -23.01
CA GLN A 139 14.49 1.98 -21.85
C GLN A 139 13.67 1.42 -20.67
N ALA A 140 14.33 0.62 -19.82
CA ALA A 140 13.68 0.02 -18.66
C ALA A 140 13.07 1.09 -17.73
N GLY A 141 11.84 0.83 -17.30
CA GLY A 141 11.10 1.71 -16.40
C GLY A 141 10.47 2.94 -17.06
N GLU A 142 10.70 3.20 -18.35
CA GLU A 142 9.93 4.21 -19.09
C GLU A 142 8.45 3.81 -19.09
N HIS A 143 7.58 4.71 -18.64
CA HIS A 143 6.18 4.38 -18.46
C HIS A 143 5.26 5.52 -18.88
N PHE A 144 4.25 5.19 -19.68
CA PHE A 144 3.26 6.12 -20.23
C PHE A 144 1.89 5.85 -19.61
N SER A 145 1.75 6.07 -18.31
CA SER A 145 0.48 5.83 -17.60
C SER A 145 -0.22 7.12 -17.17
N GLY A 146 -1.49 6.97 -16.78
CA GLY A 146 -2.33 8.05 -16.31
C GLY A 146 -3.31 8.53 -17.38
N ARG A 147 -4.48 8.97 -16.93
CA ARG A 147 -5.62 9.32 -17.81
C ARG A 147 -5.26 10.37 -18.85
N LYS A 148 -4.62 11.48 -18.44
CA LYS A 148 -4.19 12.55 -19.36
C LYS A 148 -3.21 12.06 -20.42
N VAL A 149 -2.23 11.23 -20.02
CA VAL A 149 -1.25 10.62 -20.94
C VAL A 149 -1.95 9.73 -21.97
N GLN A 150 -2.84 8.84 -21.51
CA GLN A 150 -3.56 7.93 -22.39
C GLN A 150 -4.53 8.65 -23.33
N PHE A 151 -5.21 9.69 -22.85
CA PHE A 151 -6.10 10.52 -23.65
C PHE A 151 -5.33 11.30 -24.73
N PHE A 152 -4.15 11.86 -24.40
CA PHE A 152 -3.27 12.51 -25.36
C PHE A 152 -2.72 11.54 -26.42
N LEU A 153 -2.26 10.35 -26.02
CA LEU A 153 -1.79 9.34 -26.96
C LEU A 153 -2.91 8.79 -27.85
N TRP A 154 -4.15 8.79 -27.36
CA TRP A 154 -5.31 8.49 -28.20
C TRP A 154 -5.52 9.54 -29.29
N PHE A 155 -5.45 10.84 -28.95
CA PHE A 155 -5.54 11.91 -29.95
C PHE A 155 -4.48 11.77 -31.04
N LYS A 156 -3.23 11.49 -30.65
CA LYS A 156 -2.15 11.19 -31.61
C LYS A 156 -2.54 10.04 -32.55
N SER A 157 -3.02 8.93 -32.00
CA SER A 157 -3.39 7.75 -32.80
C SER A 157 -4.54 8.04 -33.77
N LEU A 158 -5.57 8.78 -33.34
CA LEU A 158 -6.67 9.22 -34.21
C LEU A 158 -6.16 10.11 -35.34
N PHE A 159 -5.24 11.03 -35.04
CA PHE A 159 -4.67 11.90 -36.04
C PHE A 159 -3.79 11.14 -37.04
N GLU A 160 -3.00 10.16 -36.60
CA GLU A 160 -2.22 9.28 -37.49
C GLU A 160 -3.12 8.50 -38.46
N GLN A 161 -4.27 8.01 -37.98
CA GLN A 161 -5.28 7.38 -38.83
C GLN A 161 -5.84 8.38 -39.85
N LEU A 162 -6.11 9.63 -39.44
CA LEU A 162 -6.62 10.67 -40.33
C LEU A 162 -5.60 11.02 -41.43
N ILE A 163 -4.30 11.09 -41.12
CA ILE A 163 -3.25 11.29 -42.12
C ILE A 163 -3.23 10.15 -43.14
N ALA A 164 -3.39 8.90 -42.67
CA ALA A 164 -3.37 7.72 -43.54
C ALA A 164 -4.59 7.66 -44.46
N GLN A 165 -5.74 8.14 -44.00
CA GLN A 165 -7.00 8.15 -44.76
C GLN A 165 -7.09 9.36 -45.71
N ASP A 166 -6.87 10.58 -45.19
CA ASP A 166 -7.03 11.85 -45.90
C ASP A 166 -6.05 12.89 -45.34
N ALA A 167 -4.85 12.90 -45.92
CA ALA A 167 -3.78 13.84 -45.54
C ALA A 167 -4.17 15.31 -45.74
N ALA A 168 -5.06 15.64 -46.69
CA ALA A 168 -5.49 17.01 -46.93
C ALA A 168 -6.37 17.50 -45.78
N THR A 169 -7.33 16.69 -45.34
CA THR A 169 -8.15 16.96 -44.16
C THR A 169 -7.31 17.00 -42.88
N ALA A 170 -6.35 16.07 -42.72
CA ALA A 170 -5.43 16.09 -41.59
C ALA A 170 -4.58 17.38 -41.55
N ARG A 171 -4.06 17.83 -42.69
CA ARG A 171 -3.30 19.08 -42.81
C ARG A 171 -4.16 20.29 -42.43
N ALA A 172 -5.40 20.35 -42.92
CA ALA A 172 -6.33 21.42 -42.57
C ALA A 172 -6.65 21.44 -41.06
N GLU A 173 -6.77 20.26 -40.44
CA GLU A 173 -7.00 20.13 -39.00
C GLU A 173 -5.77 20.59 -38.19
N LEU A 174 -4.55 20.23 -38.59
CA LEU A 174 -3.32 20.67 -37.92
C LEU A 174 -3.20 22.20 -37.89
N HIS A 175 -3.59 22.87 -38.98
CA HIS A 175 -3.57 24.33 -39.05
C HIS A 175 -4.55 25.01 -38.07
N ARG A 176 -5.47 24.28 -37.44
CA ARG A 176 -6.35 24.79 -36.38
C ARG A 176 -5.71 24.72 -34.99
N TRP A 177 -4.61 24.00 -34.83
CA TRP A 177 -3.97 23.82 -33.53
C TRP A 177 -3.19 25.06 -33.11
N SER A 178 -3.18 25.34 -31.80
CA SER A 178 -2.38 26.43 -31.25
C SER A 178 -0.89 26.12 -31.32
N HIS A 179 -0.10 27.03 -31.90
CA HIS A 179 1.37 26.96 -31.88
C HIS A 179 1.98 27.51 -30.59
N ASP A 180 1.14 28.08 -29.73
CA ASP A 180 1.54 28.71 -28.48
C ASP A 180 1.23 27.82 -27.26
N ASP A 181 0.51 26.70 -27.43
CA ASP A 181 0.20 25.78 -26.33
C ASP A 181 1.40 24.86 -26.00
N PRO A 182 2.08 25.05 -24.84
CA PRO A 182 3.22 24.22 -24.46
C PRO A 182 2.80 22.85 -23.88
N ILE A 183 1.51 22.63 -23.63
CA ILE A 183 1.03 21.44 -22.91
C ILE A 183 0.84 20.26 -23.87
N PHE A 184 0.07 20.44 -24.94
CA PHE A 184 -0.26 19.36 -25.88
C PHE A 184 0.11 19.70 -27.32
N PHE A 185 -0.42 20.81 -27.85
CA PHE A 185 -0.42 21.07 -29.29
C PHE A 185 0.93 21.53 -29.81
N GLY A 186 1.70 22.31 -29.07
CA GLY A 186 3.08 22.67 -29.46
C GLY A 186 3.94 21.44 -29.73
N ARG A 187 3.80 20.40 -28.89
CA ARG A 187 4.48 19.10 -29.08
C ARG A 187 3.96 18.35 -30.29
N LEU A 188 2.63 18.28 -30.47
CA LEU A 188 2.02 17.60 -31.62
C LEU A 188 2.39 18.27 -32.95
N VAL A 189 2.31 19.60 -33.03
CA VAL A 189 2.74 20.39 -34.19
C VAL A 189 4.21 20.10 -34.49
N THR A 190 5.08 20.14 -33.47
CA THR A 190 6.51 19.87 -33.65
C THR A 190 6.77 18.47 -34.20
N PHE A 191 6.09 17.46 -33.66
CA PHE A 191 6.21 16.07 -34.08
C PHE A 191 5.71 15.85 -35.52
N PHE A 192 4.49 16.30 -35.83
CA PHE A 192 3.88 16.08 -37.15
C PHE A 192 4.41 17.03 -38.24
N ALA A 193 5.14 18.10 -37.89
CA ALA A 193 5.80 18.97 -38.87
C ALA A 193 6.74 18.19 -39.80
N ALA A 194 7.37 17.11 -39.31
CA ALA A 194 8.30 16.30 -40.09
C ALA A 194 7.61 15.22 -40.94
N ASP A 195 6.28 15.06 -40.86
CA ASP A 195 5.56 14.08 -41.68
C ASP A 195 5.47 14.55 -43.13
N SER A 196 6.17 13.85 -44.02
CA SER A 196 6.25 14.18 -45.45
C SER A 196 4.92 14.07 -46.20
N ARG A 197 3.92 13.38 -45.63
CA ARG A 197 2.56 13.32 -46.18
C ARG A 197 1.79 14.64 -45.95
N LEU A 198 2.20 15.44 -44.96
CA LEU A 198 1.54 16.69 -44.61
C LEU A 198 2.27 17.92 -45.17
N PHE A 199 3.60 17.96 -45.08
CA PHE A 199 4.38 19.16 -45.40
C PHE A 199 5.65 18.86 -46.20
N ALA A 200 5.97 19.74 -47.14
CA ALA A 200 7.29 19.76 -47.74
C ALA A 200 8.34 20.27 -46.73
N PRO A 201 9.63 19.88 -46.82
CA PRO A 201 10.65 20.23 -45.81
C PRO A 201 10.76 21.73 -45.48
N ASN A 202 10.61 22.61 -46.47
CA ASN A 202 10.67 24.06 -46.22
C ASN A 202 9.39 24.62 -45.61
N GLU A 203 8.23 23.99 -45.84
CA GLU A 203 6.98 24.32 -45.15
C GLU A 203 7.06 23.89 -43.69
N ALA A 204 7.58 22.68 -43.43
CA ALA A 204 7.86 22.18 -42.10
C ALA A 204 8.81 23.11 -41.31
N ALA A 205 9.91 23.55 -41.94
CA ALA A 205 10.81 24.53 -41.35
C ALA A 205 10.09 25.85 -41.03
N ALA A 206 9.22 26.34 -41.92
CA ALA A 206 8.43 27.54 -41.65
C ALA A 206 7.51 27.35 -40.44
N LEU A 207 6.88 26.18 -40.29
CA LEU A 207 6.03 25.83 -39.16
C LEU A 207 6.82 25.82 -37.84
N LEU A 208 7.96 25.12 -37.79
CA LEU A 208 8.83 25.05 -36.61
C LEU A 208 9.39 26.44 -36.21
N THR A 209 9.67 27.31 -37.19
CA THR A 209 10.11 28.68 -36.91
C THR A 209 9.01 29.61 -36.44
N LYS A 210 7.73 29.24 -36.56
CA LYS A 210 6.57 30.00 -36.07
C LYS A 210 6.10 29.58 -34.68
N LEU A 211 6.61 28.48 -34.12
CA LEU A 211 6.32 28.08 -32.73
C LEU A 211 6.65 29.23 -31.77
N SER A 212 5.93 29.36 -30.65
CA SER A 212 6.30 30.31 -29.59
C SER A 212 7.68 29.98 -29.00
N ASP A 213 8.28 30.91 -28.27
CA ASP A 213 9.53 30.59 -27.55
C ASP A 213 9.28 29.57 -26.43
N ASP A 214 8.09 29.60 -25.81
CA ASP A 214 7.70 28.64 -24.77
C ASP A 214 7.66 27.21 -25.30
N VAL A 215 7.21 27.01 -26.54
CA VAL A 215 7.22 25.68 -27.19
C VAL A 215 8.59 25.35 -27.77
N PHE A 216 9.20 26.28 -28.51
CA PHE A 216 10.46 26.02 -29.21
C PHE A 216 11.59 25.71 -28.24
N TRP A 217 11.61 26.33 -27.06
CA TRP A 217 12.63 26.13 -26.03
C TRP A 217 12.19 25.23 -24.87
N ASP A 218 10.96 24.71 -24.87
CA ASP A 218 10.50 23.74 -23.88
C ASP A 218 11.45 22.53 -23.83
N ARG A 219 11.86 22.15 -22.61
CA ARG A 219 12.68 20.97 -22.39
C ARG A 219 11.90 19.70 -22.69
N GLY A 220 10.60 19.67 -22.38
CA GLY A 220 9.75 18.53 -22.67
C GLY A 220 9.69 18.25 -24.18
N CYS A 221 9.50 19.28 -25.00
CA CYS A 221 9.35 19.20 -26.46
C CYS A 221 10.69 19.15 -27.22
N GLN A 222 11.82 19.26 -26.53
CA GLN A 222 13.14 19.34 -27.18
C GLN A 222 13.44 18.10 -28.04
N ARG A 223 13.08 16.89 -27.56
CA ARG A 223 13.30 15.64 -28.31
C ARG A 223 12.56 15.65 -29.64
N GLU A 224 11.28 16.02 -29.64
CA GLU A 224 10.47 16.13 -30.87
C GLU A 224 11.06 17.18 -31.83
N LEU A 225 11.48 18.35 -31.32
CA LEU A 225 12.08 19.38 -32.16
C LEU A 225 13.39 18.90 -32.81
N LEU A 226 14.28 18.30 -32.02
CA LEU A 226 15.56 17.81 -32.51
C LEU A 226 15.39 16.68 -33.53
N PHE A 227 14.42 15.79 -33.33
CA PHE A 227 14.13 14.70 -34.25
C PHE A 227 13.47 15.21 -35.54
N ALA A 228 12.52 16.14 -35.43
CA ALA A 228 11.91 16.79 -36.59
C ALA A 228 12.96 17.54 -37.43
N LEU A 229 13.88 18.27 -36.77
CA LEU A 229 14.99 18.92 -37.46
C LEU A 229 15.89 17.90 -38.15
N ARG A 230 16.31 16.83 -37.46
CA ARG A 230 17.16 15.78 -38.05
C ARG A 230 16.55 15.20 -39.33
N GLU A 231 15.24 14.98 -39.33
CA GLU A 231 14.52 14.42 -40.48
C GLU A 231 14.49 15.39 -41.67
N ILE A 232 14.12 16.65 -41.45
CA ILE A 232 13.94 17.61 -42.57
C ILE A 232 15.25 18.28 -43.01
N TRP A 233 16.28 18.35 -42.13
CA TRP A 233 17.50 19.14 -42.33
C TRP A 233 18.20 18.89 -43.67
N PRO A 234 18.41 17.63 -44.11
CA PRO A 234 19.11 17.32 -45.36
C PRO A 234 18.45 17.96 -46.59
N HIS A 235 17.14 18.17 -46.54
CA HIS A 235 16.32 18.65 -47.67
C HIS A 235 15.97 20.15 -47.59
N LEU A 236 16.45 20.86 -46.57
CA LEU A 236 16.20 22.30 -46.41
C LEU A 236 17.02 23.15 -47.37
N LYS A 237 16.39 24.22 -47.89
CA LYS A 237 17.11 25.30 -48.55
C LYS A 237 18.04 26.00 -47.55
N ILE A 238 19.16 26.53 -48.05
CA ILE A 238 20.15 27.26 -47.24
C ILE A 238 19.49 28.43 -46.47
N THR A 239 18.51 29.10 -47.07
CA THR A 239 17.75 30.19 -46.43
C THR A 239 16.99 29.70 -45.19
N SER A 240 16.27 28.58 -45.29
CA SER A 240 15.53 27.97 -44.18
C SER A 240 16.47 27.52 -43.05
N ARG A 241 17.60 26.87 -43.39
CA ARG A 241 18.61 26.48 -42.39
C ARG A 241 19.12 27.69 -41.61
N ARG A 242 19.44 28.79 -42.30
CA ARG A 242 19.91 30.03 -41.66
C ARG A 242 18.88 30.65 -40.71
N VAL A 243 17.59 30.56 -41.03
CA VAL A 243 16.52 31.07 -40.14
C VAL A 243 16.48 30.25 -38.83
N ILE A 244 16.50 28.92 -38.93
CA ILE A 244 16.50 28.04 -37.75
C ILE A 244 17.77 28.25 -36.93
N GLU A 245 18.94 28.24 -37.57
CA GLU A 245 20.22 28.52 -36.93
C GLU A 245 20.23 29.86 -36.20
N LYS A 246 19.71 30.92 -36.83
CA LYS A 246 19.61 32.24 -36.21
C LYS A 246 18.71 32.20 -34.97
N ARG A 247 17.60 31.45 -35.01
CA ARG A 247 16.71 31.27 -33.87
C ARG A 247 17.38 30.49 -32.73
N ILE A 248 18.06 29.39 -33.03
CA ILE A 248 18.79 28.61 -32.02
C ILE A 248 19.91 29.44 -31.38
N VAL A 249 20.66 30.23 -32.17
CA VAL A 249 21.71 31.12 -31.67
C VAL A 249 21.15 32.28 -30.82
N ALA A 250 19.95 32.76 -31.13
CA ALA A 250 19.30 33.82 -30.36
C ALA A 250 18.89 33.35 -28.95
N GLY A 251 18.59 32.06 -28.77
CA GLY A 251 18.20 31.49 -27.48
C GLY A 251 16.78 31.90 -27.06
N GLU A 252 16.33 31.36 -25.93
CA GLU A 252 15.06 31.72 -25.31
C GLU A 252 15.09 33.17 -24.79
N LYS A 253 13.92 33.80 -24.61
CA LYS A 253 13.81 35.12 -24.00
C LYS A 253 14.21 35.12 -22.52
N LYS A 254 14.59 36.31 -22.04
CA LYS A 254 14.88 36.56 -20.62
C LYS A 254 13.59 36.47 -19.81
N TRP A 255 13.60 35.73 -18.69
CA TRP A 255 12.46 35.72 -17.79
C TRP A 255 12.37 37.02 -16.98
N PRO A 256 11.16 37.46 -16.55
CA PRO A 256 10.97 38.75 -15.89
C PRO A 256 11.90 38.99 -14.68
N ALA A 257 12.14 37.96 -13.87
CA ALA A 257 12.96 38.04 -12.65
C ALA A 257 14.41 37.56 -12.82
N GLU A 258 14.85 37.17 -14.01
CA GLU A 258 16.18 36.59 -14.23
C GLU A 258 17.26 37.67 -14.34
N LYS A 259 18.47 37.44 -13.78
CA LYS A 259 19.57 38.39 -13.93
C LYS A 259 20.15 38.34 -15.34
N PRO A 260 20.63 39.45 -15.92
CA PRO A 260 21.21 39.45 -17.27
C PRO A 260 22.39 38.47 -17.45
N ALA A 261 23.19 38.25 -16.41
CA ALA A 261 24.30 37.29 -16.47
C ALA A 261 23.82 35.82 -16.49
N GLU A 262 22.81 35.50 -15.68
CA GLU A 262 22.17 34.17 -15.64
C GLU A 262 21.49 33.86 -16.97
N HIS A 263 20.76 34.85 -17.51
CA HIS A 263 20.15 34.77 -18.82
C HIS A 263 21.17 34.46 -19.93
N ARG A 264 22.28 35.21 -19.98
CA ARG A 264 23.35 34.98 -20.97
C ARG A 264 23.96 33.58 -20.85
N ASN A 265 24.11 33.06 -19.64
CA ASN A 265 24.64 31.72 -19.41
C ASN A 265 23.63 30.62 -19.83
N ARG A 266 22.35 30.76 -19.45
CA ARG A 266 21.27 29.83 -19.82
C ARG A 266 21.07 29.80 -21.34
N GLN A 267 20.96 30.96 -21.96
CA GLN A 267 20.88 31.14 -23.41
C GLN A 267 22.04 30.42 -24.10
N ALA A 268 23.29 30.73 -23.71
CA ALA A 268 24.46 30.12 -24.31
C ALA A 268 24.48 28.59 -24.15
N THR A 269 24.06 28.10 -22.98
CA THR A 269 23.98 26.66 -22.68
C THR A 269 22.95 25.95 -23.55
N GLN A 270 21.71 26.45 -23.62
CA GLN A 270 20.65 25.85 -24.43
C GLN A 270 20.99 25.87 -25.93
N SER A 271 21.47 27.02 -26.44
CA SER A 271 21.91 27.15 -27.83
C SER A 271 23.05 26.19 -28.16
N LEU A 272 24.07 26.11 -27.30
CA LEU A 272 25.22 25.23 -27.51
C LEU A 272 24.83 23.75 -27.44
N THR A 273 23.95 23.38 -26.50
CA THR A 273 23.41 22.02 -26.35
C THR A 273 22.80 21.52 -27.67
N ARG A 274 21.88 22.30 -28.25
CA ARG A 274 21.19 21.92 -29.49
C ARG A 274 22.12 21.94 -30.71
N LEU A 275 22.90 23.01 -30.89
CA LEU A 275 23.82 23.11 -32.04
C LEU A 275 24.89 22.02 -32.01
N ARG A 276 25.41 21.68 -30.82
CA ARG A 276 26.40 20.62 -30.68
C ARG A 276 25.78 19.25 -30.89
N TRP A 277 24.57 19.00 -30.38
CA TRP A 277 23.80 17.78 -30.69
C TRP A 277 23.63 17.63 -32.20
N MET A 278 23.22 18.70 -32.92
CA MET A 278 23.05 18.68 -34.37
C MET A 278 24.36 18.30 -35.10
N GLN A 279 25.50 18.84 -34.68
CA GLN A 279 26.81 18.44 -35.22
C GLN A 279 27.13 16.97 -34.94
N LEU A 280 26.84 16.48 -33.74
CA LEU A 280 27.06 15.07 -33.36
C LEU A 280 26.17 14.12 -34.17
N GLN A 281 24.99 14.58 -34.61
CA GLN A 281 24.09 13.85 -35.50
C GLN A 281 24.44 14.03 -36.99
N GLY A 282 25.56 14.68 -37.34
CA GLY A 282 26.00 14.86 -38.72
C GLY A 282 25.23 15.92 -39.51
N LEU A 283 24.51 16.84 -38.85
CA LEU A 283 23.76 17.90 -39.51
C LEU A 283 24.68 19.10 -39.80
N PRO A 284 24.95 19.45 -41.08
CA PRO A 284 25.90 20.52 -41.41
C PRO A 284 25.33 21.88 -40.99
N LEU A 285 26.13 22.63 -40.22
CA LEU A 285 25.85 24.01 -39.82
C LEU A 285 26.50 25.00 -40.79
N SER A 286 25.97 26.21 -40.87
CA SER A 286 26.61 27.27 -41.64
C SER A 286 27.91 27.76 -40.98
N LYS A 287 28.89 28.16 -41.81
CA LYS A 287 30.16 28.76 -41.34
C LYS A 287 29.96 29.93 -40.37
N ALA A 288 28.84 30.65 -40.46
CA ALA A 288 28.53 31.75 -39.55
C ALA A 288 28.22 31.27 -38.12
N VAL A 289 27.51 30.14 -37.98
CA VAL A 289 27.22 29.54 -36.67
C VAL A 289 28.43 28.80 -36.11
N GLU A 290 29.20 28.10 -36.94
CA GLU A 290 30.44 27.43 -36.51
C GLU A 290 31.42 28.40 -35.83
N ARG A 291 31.57 29.62 -36.38
CA ARG A 291 32.41 30.67 -35.77
C ARG A 291 31.88 31.18 -34.42
N LYS A 292 30.58 31.00 -34.13
CA LYS A 292 29.96 31.41 -32.86
C LYS A 292 30.06 30.35 -31.77
N LEU A 293 30.24 29.07 -32.10
CA LEU A 293 30.29 27.98 -31.11
C LEU A 293 31.35 28.17 -30.01
N PRO A 294 32.61 28.59 -30.29
CA PRO A 294 33.60 28.84 -29.25
C PRO A 294 33.17 29.95 -28.28
N GLN A 295 32.47 30.98 -28.79
CA GLN A 295 31.96 32.08 -27.98
C GLN A 295 30.82 31.62 -27.07
N LEU A 296 29.90 30.80 -27.57
CA LEU A 296 28.83 30.18 -26.77
C LEU A 296 29.42 29.27 -25.68
N LYS A 297 30.42 28.45 -26.02
CA LYS A 297 31.14 27.59 -25.04
C LYS A 297 31.80 28.40 -23.93
N LYS A 298 32.48 29.50 -24.28
CA LYS A 298 33.09 30.41 -23.28
C LYS A 298 32.04 31.05 -22.36
N ARG A 299 30.84 31.37 -22.86
CA ARG A 299 29.74 31.94 -22.06
C ARG A 299 29.03 30.91 -21.17
N ALA A 300 28.99 29.65 -21.58
CA ALA A 300 28.38 28.55 -20.82
C ALA A 300 29.30 28.03 -19.68
N ALA A 301 30.62 28.20 -19.81
CA ALA A 301 31.59 27.83 -18.78
C ALA A 301 31.38 28.62 -17.46
N PRO A 302 31.67 28.01 -16.29
CA PRO A 302 32.28 26.67 -16.09
C PRO A 302 31.27 25.52 -16.08
N ARG A 303 29.97 25.77 -16.24
CA ARG A 303 28.94 24.74 -16.05
C ARG A 303 28.81 23.73 -17.19
N TRP A 304 29.35 24.02 -18.37
CA TRP A 304 29.23 23.17 -19.57
C TRP A 304 29.87 21.78 -19.43
N SER A 305 29.15 20.73 -19.86
CA SER A 305 29.70 19.40 -20.18
C SER A 305 29.31 18.96 -21.59
N ASP A 306 30.20 18.23 -22.27
CA ASP A 306 29.89 17.61 -23.57
C ASP A 306 28.84 16.48 -23.44
N GLU A 307 28.62 15.91 -22.25
CA GLU A 307 27.49 14.99 -22.01
C GLU A 307 26.14 15.67 -22.27
N TRP A 308 25.98 16.96 -21.98
CA TRP A 308 24.71 17.66 -22.18
C TRP A 308 24.28 17.68 -23.65
N ALA A 309 25.25 17.77 -24.56
CA ALA A 309 24.98 17.69 -25.99
C ALA A 309 24.67 16.26 -26.45
N LYS A 310 25.22 15.23 -25.79
CA LYS A 310 24.92 13.83 -26.10
C LYS A 310 23.51 13.44 -25.64
N ASP A 311 23.10 13.96 -24.49
CA ASP A 311 21.80 13.70 -23.87
C ASP A 311 20.74 14.76 -24.24
N ALA A 312 21.00 15.61 -25.24
CA ALA A 312 20.08 16.69 -25.60
C ALA A 312 18.72 16.17 -26.07
N ASP A 313 18.64 14.94 -26.60
CA ASP A 313 17.40 14.29 -26.95
C ASP A 313 16.81 13.42 -25.83
N ASP A 314 17.26 13.52 -24.57
CA ASP A 314 16.62 12.78 -23.46
C ASP A 314 15.10 13.03 -23.46
N SER A 315 14.33 11.95 -23.39
CA SER A 315 12.85 11.97 -23.28
C SER A 315 12.32 12.80 -22.12
N LEU A 316 13.11 12.92 -21.04
CA LEU A 316 12.69 13.46 -19.73
C LEU A 316 11.41 12.79 -19.19
N GLY A 317 11.05 11.62 -19.71
CA GLY A 317 9.84 10.91 -19.36
C GLY A 317 9.89 10.37 -17.93
N ALA A 318 8.72 10.24 -17.31
CA ALA A 318 8.61 9.59 -16.01
C ALA A 318 9.13 8.14 -16.10
N ARG A 319 9.99 7.77 -15.16
CA ARG A 319 10.50 6.41 -15.02
C ARG A 319 10.18 5.85 -13.66
N GLY A 320 9.77 4.59 -13.63
CA GLY A 320 9.46 3.88 -12.40
C GLY A 320 9.59 2.38 -12.57
N GLY A 321 9.80 1.67 -11.48
CA GLY A 321 9.92 0.22 -11.47
C GLY A 321 10.58 -0.29 -10.21
N MET A 322 10.58 -1.62 -10.05
CA MET A 322 11.31 -2.25 -8.95
C MET A 322 12.79 -2.32 -9.28
N VAL A 323 13.64 -1.91 -8.34
CA VAL A 323 15.10 -2.07 -8.46
C VAL A 323 15.45 -3.54 -8.28
N ALA A 324 16.03 -4.16 -9.32
CA ALA A 324 16.49 -5.54 -9.29
C ALA A 324 17.82 -5.64 -8.54
N ARG A 325 17.85 -6.46 -7.48
CA ARG A 325 19.09 -6.76 -6.75
C ARG A 325 19.92 -7.81 -7.51
N ILE A 326 21.06 -7.40 -8.04
CA ILE A 326 21.98 -8.24 -8.81
C ILE A 326 23.05 -8.83 -7.88
N THR A 327 22.97 -10.13 -7.62
CA THR A 327 23.83 -10.83 -6.65
C THR A 327 24.86 -11.75 -7.31
N ALA A 328 25.28 -11.50 -8.55
CA ALA A 328 26.40 -12.23 -9.13
C ALA A 328 27.70 -11.88 -8.39
N SER A 329 28.57 -12.86 -8.11
CA SER A 329 29.82 -12.64 -7.37
C SER A 329 30.83 -11.75 -8.10
N GLN A 330 30.69 -11.57 -9.42
CA GLN A 330 31.55 -10.74 -10.26
C GLN A 330 33.06 -11.04 -10.10
N GLY A 331 33.42 -12.33 -9.99
CA GLY A 331 34.82 -12.77 -9.93
C GLY A 331 35.45 -12.68 -8.54
N LEU A 332 34.70 -12.30 -7.49
CA LEU A 332 35.22 -12.22 -6.11
C LEU A 332 35.79 -13.56 -5.60
N GLU A 333 35.35 -14.68 -6.15
CA GLU A 333 35.88 -16.01 -5.84
C GLU A 333 37.36 -16.18 -6.25
N LYS A 334 37.86 -15.37 -7.19
CA LYS A 334 39.24 -15.40 -7.68
C LYS A 334 40.16 -14.38 -6.98
N GLU A 335 39.60 -13.37 -6.32
CA GLU A 335 40.36 -12.32 -5.63
C GLU A 335 41.13 -12.88 -4.42
N PRO A 336 42.39 -12.47 -4.14
CA PRO A 336 43.09 -12.83 -2.91
C PRO A 336 42.25 -12.54 -1.66
N ILE A 337 42.24 -13.44 -0.67
CA ILE A 337 41.33 -13.37 0.50
C ILE A 337 41.40 -12.01 1.23
N ASN A 338 42.59 -11.42 1.32
CA ASN A 338 42.84 -10.12 1.94
C ASN A 338 42.29 -8.92 1.13
N ASN A 339 41.97 -9.11 -0.15
CA ASN A 339 41.46 -8.07 -1.06
C ASN A 339 39.95 -8.20 -1.35
N VAL A 340 39.34 -9.34 -1.00
CA VAL A 340 37.93 -9.63 -1.30
C VAL A 340 36.98 -8.52 -0.82
N LEU A 341 37.17 -8.00 0.39
CA LEU A 341 36.27 -6.98 0.96
C LEU A 341 36.38 -5.65 0.21
N LEU A 342 37.61 -5.22 -0.13
CA LEU A 342 37.86 -4.02 -0.91
C LEU A 342 37.31 -4.13 -2.34
N ALA A 343 37.51 -5.29 -2.98
CA ALA A 343 36.97 -5.56 -4.31
C ALA A 343 35.44 -5.67 -4.30
N ALA A 344 34.84 -6.16 -3.21
CA ALA A 344 33.39 -6.20 -3.08
C ALA A 344 32.79 -4.79 -2.91
N GLU A 345 33.45 -3.93 -2.14
CA GLU A 345 33.05 -2.53 -1.97
C GLU A 345 33.11 -1.77 -3.31
N SER A 346 34.20 -1.90 -4.06
CA SER A 346 34.35 -1.20 -5.35
C SER A 346 33.38 -1.65 -6.44
N LYS A 347 32.86 -2.89 -6.35
CA LYS A 347 31.88 -3.47 -7.28
C LYS A 347 30.42 -3.33 -6.81
N THR A 348 30.20 -2.68 -5.66
CA THR A 348 28.86 -2.39 -5.14
C THR A 348 28.38 -1.07 -5.76
N GLU A 349 27.36 -1.14 -6.61
CA GLU A 349 26.86 0.02 -7.38
C GLU A 349 25.33 0.09 -7.34
N ASP A 350 24.80 1.30 -7.09
CA ASP A 350 23.37 1.59 -7.18
C ASP A 350 23.09 2.31 -8.52
N ARG A 351 22.63 1.56 -9.54
CA ARG A 351 22.27 2.10 -10.85
C ARG A 351 20.76 2.31 -10.94
N LEU A 352 20.29 3.32 -10.21
CA LEU A 352 18.85 3.62 -10.07
C LEU A 352 18.14 3.85 -11.41
N ARG A 353 18.79 4.52 -12.38
CA ARG A 353 18.25 4.70 -13.74
C ARG A 353 18.09 3.39 -14.51
N GLU A 354 18.92 2.40 -14.22
CA GLU A 354 18.85 1.06 -14.83
C GLU A 354 17.95 0.11 -14.03
N LEU A 355 17.38 0.58 -12.91
CA LEU A 355 16.66 -0.25 -11.93
C LEU A 355 17.50 -1.45 -11.46
N ARG A 356 18.79 -1.24 -11.20
CA ARG A 356 19.72 -2.29 -10.74
C ARG A 356 20.50 -1.88 -9.50
N ASP A 357 20.60 -2.81 -8.56
CA ASP A 357 21.41 -2.72 -7.34
C ASP A 357 22.40 -3.89 -7.31
N TYR A 358 23.68 -3.63 -7.57
CA TYR A 358 24.73 -4.66 -7.57
C TYR A 358 25.25 -4.91 -6.15
N ARG A 359 25.14 -6.17 -5.69
CA ARG A 359 25.57 -6.64 -4.37
C ARG A 359 26.43 -7.91 -4.49
N PRO A 360 27.69 -7.80 -4.99
CA PRO A 360 28.50 -8.96 -5.36
C PRO A 360 28.95 -9.81 -4.17
N PHE A 361 29.14 -9.22 -2.98
CA PHE A 361 29.48 -9.98 -1.77
C PHE A 361 28.39 -11.00 -1.41
N VAL A 362 27.10 -10.66 -1.62
CA VAL A 362 25.99 -11.62 -1.42
C VAL A 362 26.14 -12.83 -2.34
N GLY A 363 26.55 -12.60 -3.59
CA GLY A 363 26.88 -13.67 -4.52
C GLY A 363 27.99 -14.59 -4.02
N LEU A 364 29.06 -14.00 -3.48
CA LEU A 364 30.16 -14.76 -2.89
C LEU A 364 29.71 -15.58 -1.67
N VAL A 365 28.84 -15.03 -0.81
CA VAL A 365 28.28 -15.76 0.35
C VAL A 365 27.53 -17.01 -0.12
N LYS A 366 26.70 -16.88 -1.17
CA LYS A 366 25.92 -18.00 -1.71
C LYS A 366 26.77 -19.06 -2.38
N GLN A 367 27.76 -18.65 -3.17
CA GLN A 367 28.58 -19.57 -3.96
C GLN A 367 29.76 -20.17 -3.18
N ALA A 368 30.39 -19.39 -2.30
CA ALA A 368 31.61 -19.76 -1.58
C ALA A 368 31.61 -19.23 -0.13
N PRO A 369 30.69 -19.69 0.74
CA PRO A 369 30.49 -19.16 2.09
C PRO A 369 31.74 -19.28 2.98
N PHE A 370 32.57 -20.32 2.80
CA PHE A 370 33.86 -20.44 3.49
C PHE A 370 34.82 -19.31 3.13
N ARG A 371 34.86 -18.90 1.84
CA ARG A 371 35.71 -17.81 1.38
C ARG A 371 35.21 -16.46 1.91
N ALA A 372 33.90 -16.22 1.85
CA ALA A 372 33.28 -15.01 2.41
C ALA A 372 33.57 -14.86 3.91
N LEU A 373 33.37 -15.92 4.70
CA LEU A 373 33.71 -15.93 6.12
C LEU A 373 35.21 -15.75 6.36
N SER A 374 36.07 -16.36 5.53
CA SER A 374 37.53 -16.21 5.66
C SER A 374 38.01 -14.78 5.38
N ALA A 375 37.42 -14.09 4.40
CA ALA A 375 37.71 -12.68 4.13
C ALA A 375 37.33 -11.80 5.32
N LEU A 376 36.15 -12.00 5.90
CA LEU A 376 35.70 -11.29 7.09
C LEU A 376 36.56 -11.57 8.33
N ARG A 377 36.98 -12.83 8.54
CA ARG A 377 37.95 -13.19 9.59
C ARG A 377 39.33 -12.57 9.36
N CYS A 378 39.75 -12.37 8.12
CA CYS A 378 40.99 -11.69 7.80
C CYS A 378 40.91 -10.20 8.17
N GLY A 379 39.80 -9.53 7.84
CA GLY A 379 39.51 -8.15 8.28
C GLY A 379 39.50 -8.00 9.80
N LEU A 380 38.83 -8.92 10.52
CA LEU A 380 38.83 -8.92 12.00
C LEU A 380 40.22 -8.93 12.61
N ARG A 381 41.16 -9.74 12.07
CA ARG A 381 42.54 -9.79 12.57
C ARG A 381 43.31 -8.49 12.36
N LYS A 382 42.85 -7.63 11.46
CA LYS A 382 43.39 -6.29 11.21
C LYS A 382 42.65 -5.20 11.99
N GLY A 383 41.67 -5.56 12.82
CA GLY A 383 40.82 -4.60 13.55
C GLY A 383 39.66 -4.03 12.73
N GLU A 384 39.39 -4.57 11.53
CA GLU A 384 38.29 -4.10 10.67
C GLU A 384 36.98 -4.86 10.97
N PHE A 385 35.88 -4.12 11.12
CA PHE A 385 34.54 -4.69 11.27
C PHE A 385 33.53 -4.07 10.27
N PRO A 386 33.55 -4.50 9.00
CA PRO A 386 32.59 -4.01 8.01
C PRO A 386 31.21 -4.64 8.26
N GLN A 387 30.42 -4.01 9.15
CA GLN A 387 29.13 -4.50 9.63
C GLN A 387 28.23 -5.00 8.49
N ARG A 388 28.05 -4.22 7.42
CA ARG A 388 27.21 -4.58 6.26
C ARG A 388 27.56 -5.94 5.64
N PHE A 389 28.85 -6.28 5.59
CA PHE A 389 29.27 -7.57 5.03
C PHE A 389 29.04 -8.73 6.01
N TRP A 390 29.16 -8.50 7.31
CA TRP A 390 28.74 -9.47 8.33
C TRP A 390 27.23 -9.73 8.30
N GLU A 391 26.42 -8.67 8.18
CA GLU A 391 24.97 -8.78 8.02
C GLU A 391 24.60 -9.56 6.76
N ASN A 392 25.21 -9.22 5.62
CA ASN A 392 25.03 -9.98 4.37
C ASN A 392 25.46 -11.45 4.51
N LEU A 393 26.56 -11.74 5.20
CA LEU A 393 27.02 -13.12 5.45
C LEU A 393 25.98 -13.91 6.23
N LEU A 394 25.44 -13.34 7.32
CA LEU A 394 24.48 -14.04 8.20
C LEU A 394 23.11 -14.18 7.56
N PHE A 395 22.64 -13.13 6.87
CA PHE A 395 21.32 -13.12 6.25
C PHE A 395 21.24 -14.06 5.04
N GLU A 396 22.29 -14.11 4.22
CA GLU A 396 22.33 -14.87 2.96
C GLU A 396 23.06 -16.22 3.11
N TRP A 397 23.29 -16.66 4.35
CA TRP A 397 24.01 -17.90 4.66
C TRP A 397 23.29 -19.13 4.07
N PRO A 398 23.95 -19.98 3.26
CA PRO A 398 23.28 -21.12 2.63
C PRO A 398 22.89 -22.24 3.63
N ASP A 399 21.68 -22.79 3.47
CA ASP A 399 21.11 -23.81 4.36
C ASP A 399 21.90 -25.13 4.35
N ASP A 400 22.46 -25.49 3.20
CA ASP A 400 23.19 -26.72 2.89
C ASP A 400 24.67 -26.70 3.33
N THR A 401 25.10 -25.64 4.02
CA THR A 401 26.47 -25.53 4.55
C THR A 401 26.82 -26.66 5.54
N SER A 402 28.05 -27.18 5.42
CA SER A 402 28.55 -28.27 6.27
C SER A 402 28.61 -27.91 7.76
N LEU A 403 28.49 -28.91 8.63
CA LEU A 403 28.62 -28.72 10.09
C LEU A 403 29.97 -28.10 10.49
N ARG A 404 31.05 -28.45 9.77
CA ARG A 404 32.39 -27.87 9.99
C ARG A 404 32.40 -26.36 9.75
N LEU A 405 31.73 -25.91 8.69
CA LEU A 405 31.64 -24.49 8.37
C LEU A 405 30.73 -23.74 9.35
N LYS A 406 29.59 -24.33 9.74
CA LYS A 406 28.72 -23.79 10.80
C LYS A 406 29.46 -23.63 12.13
N ARG A 407 30.28 -24.62 12.52
CA ARG A 407 31.15 -24.56 13.71
C ARG A 407 32.16 -23.42 13.62
N LEU A 408 32.76 -23.21 12.45
CA LEU A 408 33.69 -22.11 12.23
C LEU A 408 33.01 -20.74 12.41
N LEU A 409 31.81 -20.57 11.85
CA LEU A 409 31.02 -19.35 12.01
C LEU A 409 30.66 -19.12 13.49
N ILE A 410 30.12 -20.14 14.17
CA ILE A 410 29.77 -20.05 15.61
C ILE A 410 31.00 -19.67 16.44
N GLY A 411 32.15 -20.32 16.22
CA GLY A 411 33.38 -20.01 16.92
C GLY A 411 33.88 -18.58 16.65
N THR A 412 33.61 -18.05 15.45
CA THR A 412 33.93 -16.67 15.09
C THR A 412 33.00 -15.68 15.76
N LEU A 413 31.68 -15.90 15.71
CA LEU A 413 30.68 -15.05 16.37
C LEU A 413 30.87 -15.03 17.89
N ALA A 414 31.17 -16.18 18.49
CA ALA A 414 31.43 -16.31 19.92
C ALA A 414 32.73 -15.61 20.38
N GLY A 415 33.62 -15.29 19.45
CA GLY A 415 34.87 -14.59 19.73
C GLY A 415 34.83 -13.10 19.37
N LEU A 416 33.69 -12.57 18.94
CA LEU A 416 33.53 -11.14 18.70
C LEU A 416 33.51 -10.38 20.03
N GLU A 417 34.11 -9.20 20.04
CA GLU A 417 33.93 -8.23 21.12
C GLU A 417 32.44 -7.84 21.25
N ALA A 418 32.01 -7.49 22.46
CA ALA A 418 30.59 -7.23 22.76
C ALA A 418 29.98 -6.17 21.83
N GLN A 419 30.70 -5.09 21.54
CA GLN A 419 30.26 -4.04 20.61
C GLN A 419 29.97 -4.60 19.20
N ASN A 420 30.88 -5.41 18.65
CA ASN A 420 30.75 -6.01 17.33
C ASN A 420 29.65 -7.08 17.29
N ALA A 421 29.49 -7.85 18.37
CA ALA A 421 28.39 -8.81 18.49
C ALA A 421 27.02 -8.11 18.53
N LEU A 422 26.90 -7.00 19.26
CA LEU A 422 25.68 -6.20 19.36
C LEU A 422 25.39 -5.38 18.10
N ALA A 423 26.40 -5.03 17.30
CA ALA A 423 26.19 -4.49 15.95
C ALA A 423 25.41 -5.50 15.06
N LEU A 424 25.52 -6.80 15.33
CA LEU A 424 24.81 -7.88 14.63
C LEU A 424 23.54 -8.35 15.35
N ARG A 425 22.99 -7.52 16.26
CA ARG A 425 21.91 -7.88 17.19
C ARG A 425 20.69 -8.58 16.58
N HIS A 426 20.31 -8.25 15.34
CA HIS A 426 19.16 -8.86 14.67
C HIS A 426 19.52 -10.04 13.77
N TYR A 427 20.78 -10.14 13.35
CA TYR A 427 21.25 -11.09 12.34
C TYR A 427 21.85 -12.36 12.96
N ALA A 428 22.61 -12.23 14.07
CA ALA A 428 23.17 -13.39 14.74
C ALA A 428 22.09 -14.29 15.39
N PRO A 429 21.06 -13.75 16.08
CA PRO A 429 19.97 -14.57 16.59
C PRO A 429 19.13 -15.20 15.47
N ASP A 430 18.91 -14.48 14.36
CA ASP A 430 18.19 -14.97 13.18
C ASP A 430 18.90 -16.15 12.52
N TRP A 431 20.21 -16.01 12.31
CA TRP A 431 21.04 -17.08 11.78
C TRP A 431 21.01 -18.30 12.70
N LEU A 432 21.08 -18.07 14.03
CA LEU A 432 21.01 -19.14 15.02
C LEU A 432 19.66 -19.85 14.96
N GLU A 433 18.54 -19.12 14.97
CA GLU A 433 17.18 -19.67 14.86
C GLU A 433 17.05 -20.59 13.64
N LYS A 434 17.53 -20.16 12.47
CA LYS A 434 17.48 -20.95 11.23
C LYS A 434 18.35 -22.22 11.27
N ASN A 435 19.47 -22.18 11.99
CA ASN A 435 20.48 -23.25 11.94
C ASN A 435 20.50 -24.18 13.17
N ILE A 436 19.86 -23.81 14.27
CA ILE A 436 19.98 -24.52 15.56
C ILE A 436 19.44 -25.95 15.50
N ASP A 437 18.39 -26.21 14.72
CA ASP A 437 17.84 -27.57 14.56
C ASP A 437 18.86 -28.51 13.90
N SER A 438 19.58 -28.04 12.88
CA SER A 438 20.66 -28.80 12.24
C SER A 438 21.76 -29.13 13.25
N LEU A 439 22.16 -28.17 14.10
CA LEU A 439 23.14 -28.41 15.16
C LEU A 439 22.64 -29.43 16.19
N ARG A 440 21.36 -29.32 16.58
CA ARG A 440 20.69 -30.20 17.54
C ARG A 440 20.65 -31.64 17.06
N ARG A 441 20.31 -31.87 15.78
CA ARG A 441 20.25 -33.20 15.16
C ARG A 441 21.60 -33.92 15.20
N HIS A 442 22.70 -33.18 15.12
CA HIS A 442 24.05 -33.75 15.25
C HIS A 442 24.46 -33.95 16.70
N ASN A 443 24.31 -32.91 17.54
CA ASN A 443 24.66 -32.96 18.96
C ASN A 443 23.94 -31.85 19.73
N ARG A 444 22.89 -32.22 20.49
CA ARG A 444 22.09 -31.27 21.30
C ARG A 444 22.95 -30.49 22.31
N SER A 445 23.91 -31.14 22.96
CA SER A 445 24.79 -30.46 23.93
C SER A 445 25.68 -29.42 23.27
N PHE A 446 26.16 -29.68 22.05
CA PHE A 446 26.88 -28.69 21.25
C PHE A 446 25.98 -27.52 20.82
N ALA A 447 24.74 -27.80 20.42
CA ALA A 447 23.76 -26.77 20.06
C ALA A 447 23.46 -25.84 21.26
N LEU A 448 23.25 -26.41 22.46
CA LEU A 448 23.05 -25.65 23.70
C LEU A 448 24.25 -24.75 24.04
N ARG A 449 25.50 -25.26 23.92
CA ARG A 449 26.70 -24.43 24.13
C ARG A 449 26.85 -23.33 23.07
N SER A 450 26.44 -23.61 21.83
CA SER A 450 26.47 -22.62 20.75
C SER A 450 25.48 -21.50 21.00
N PHE A 451 24.29 -21.86 21.47
CA PHE A 451 23.26 -20.92 21.92
C PHE A 451 23.79 -20.00 23.03
N ASP A 452 24.39 -20.56 24.10
CA ASP A 452 24.92 -19.75 25.20
C ASP A 452 25.97 -18.75 24.75
N LYS A 453 26.89 -19.19 23.88
CA LYS A 453 27.98 -18.36 23.40
C LYS A 453 27.50 -17.17 22.57
N ILE A 454 26.45 -17.38 21.76
CA ILE A 454 25.88 -16.31 20.93
C ILE A 454 24.97 -15.41 21.78
N LEU A 455 24.29 -15.95 22.80
CA LEU A 455 23.45 -15.17 23.72
C LEU A 455 24.28 -14.29 24.68
N ALA A 456 25.49 -14.70 25.04
CA ALA A 456 26.27 -14.05 26.10
C ALA A 456 26.40 -12.52 25.99
N PRO A 457 26.69 -11.90 24.83
CA PRO A 457 26.78 -10.45 24.69
C PRO A 457 25.46 -9.70 24.98
N TYR A 458 24.31 -10.38 24.88
CA TYR A 458 22.99 -9.78 25.01
C TYR A 458 22.51 -9.74 26.48
N LEU A 459 23.07 -10.59 27.35
CA LEU A 459 22.66 -10.69 28.76
C LEU A 459 22.94 -9.42 29.58
N SER A 460 23.89 -8.61 29.12
CA SER A 460 24.28 -7.35 29.77
C SER A 460 24.37 -6.21 28.76
N ALA A 461 23.63 -6.32 27.66
CA ALA A 461 23.56 -5.27 26.65
C ALA A 461 22.80 -4.05 27.18
N ASP A 462 23.11 -2.88 26.63
CA ASP A 462 22.24 -1.72 26.77
C ASP A 462 20.80 -2.07 26.29
N PRO A 463 19.74 -1.75 27.06
CA PRO A 463 18.34 -1.95 26.67
C PRO A 463 18.00 -1.55 25.23
N GLU A 464 18.60 -0.47 24.72
CA GLU A 464 18.36 0.03 23.36
C GLU A 464 18.79 -0.98 22.28
N ASN A 465 19.80 -1.80 22.56
CA ASN A 465 20.25 -2.85 21.64
C ASN A 465 19.32 -4.05 21.55
N LEU A 466 18.30 -4.14 22.42
CA LEU A 466 17.36 -5.26 22.44
C LEU A 466 15.97 -4.88 21.92
N LYS A 467 15.81 -3.66 21.40
CA LYS A 467 14.58 -3.25 20.71
C LYS A 467 14.28 -4.13 19.49
N SER A 468 13.03 -4.08 19.05
CA SER A 468 12.60 -4.72 17.80
C SER A 468 13.27 -4.08 16.58
N GLY A 469 13.52 -4.88 15.54
CA GLY A 469 13.90 -4.35 14.22
C GLY A 469 12.77 -3.61 13.51
N ILE A 470 11.53 -3.71 14.01
CA ILE A 470 10.36 -2.95 13.54
C ILE A 470 10.24 -1.67 14.37
N GLY A 471 10.35 -0.52 13.69
CA GLY A 471 10.10 0.80 14.27
C GLY A 471 8.61 1.14 14.37
N SER A 472 8.23 2.38 14.05
CA SER A 472 6.82 2.78 13.99
C SER A 472 6.11 2.12 12.81
N THR A 473 4.96 1.50 13.08
CA THR A 473 4.08 0.97 12.03
C THR A 473 3.08 2.03 11.62
N ALA A 474 2.85 2.23 10.32
CA ALA A 474 1.83 3.15 9.83
C ALA A 474 0.74 2.41 9.04
N VAL A 475 -0.53 2.80 9.24
CA VAL A 475 -1.67 2.31 8.44
C VAL A 475 -2.29 3.53 7.76
N GLY A 476 -2.31 3.53 6.42
CA GLY A 476 -2.80 4.68 5.65
C GLY A 476 -1.98 5.96 5.84
N GLY A 477 -0.69 5.84 6.17
CA GLY A 477 0.21 6.98 6.46
C GLY A 477 0.14 7.51 7.90
N VAL A 478 -0.78 7.00 8.73
CA VAL A 478 -0.89 7.38 10.14
C VAL A 478 -0.08 6.40 10.99
N ALA A 479 0.84 6.90 11.80
CA ALA A 479 1.56 6.09 12.77
C ALA A 479 0.57 5.46 13.76
N VAL A 480 0.56 4.13 13.82
CA VAL A 480 -0.18 3.37 14.80
C VAL A 480 0.81 3.05 15.92
N GLU A 481 0.57 3.65 17.09
CA GLU A 481 1.30 3.31 18.30
C GLU A 481 0.94 1.86 18.67
N ARG A 482 1.95 1.01 18.71
CA ARG A 482 1.82 -0.40 19.11
C ARG A 482 2.82 -0.67 20.21
N SER A 483 2.38 -1.46 21.20
CA SER A 483 3.22 -1.95 22.28
C SER A 483 4.56 -2.47 21.77
N GLU A 484 5.64 -2.09 22.44
CA GLU A 484 6.98 -2.60 22.16
C GLU A 484 7.09 -4.13 22.34
N VAL A 485 6.24 -4.72 23.18
CA VAL A 485 6.19 -6.18 23.42
C VAL A 485 5.05 -6.88 22.68
N SER A 486 4.37 -6.17 21.77
CA SER A 486 3.43 -6.78 20.81
C SER A 486 4.09 -7.91 20.05
N ILE A 487 3.29 -8.90 19.63
CA ILE A 487 3.87 -10.13 19.09
C ILE A 487 4.69 -9.88 17.82
N ASN A 488 4.27 -8.93 16.99
CA ASN A 488 4.95 -8.62 15.74
C ASN A 488 6.33 -8.00 15.99
N LYS A 489 6.45 -7.13 16.99
CA LYS A 489 7.74 -6.60 17.42
C LYS A 489 8.59 -7.67 18.10
N ALA A 490 8.00 -8.47 18.98
CA ALA A 490 8.69 -9.54 19.70
C ALA A 490 9.35 -10.56 18.76
N ILE A 491 8.64 -11.04 17.73
CA ILE A 491 9.20 -12.03 16.79
C ILE A 491 10.34 -11.48 15.91
N ASN A 492 10.44 -10.15 15.80
CA ASN A 492 11.46 -9.45 15.03
C ASN A 492 12.57 -8.85 15.91
N SER A 493 12.58 -9.17 17.20
CA SER A 493 13.60 -8.71 18.14
C SER A 493 14.65 -9.79 18.44
N PRO A 494 15.83 -9.42 18.99
CA PRO A 494 16.83 -10.38 19.41
C PRO A 494 16.28 -11.40 20.43
N GLY A 495 15.56 -10.92 21.45
CA GLY A 495 14.99 -11.75 22.51
C GLY A 495 13.99 -12.79 22.00
N GLY A 496 13.10 -12.39 21.09
CA GLY A 496 12.14 -13.31 20.49
C GLY A 496 12.79 -14.34 19.56
N LYS A 497 13.80 -13.96 18.77
CA LYS A 497 14.55 -14.89 17.92
C LYS A 497 15.32 -15.92 18.74
N PHE A 498 15.94 -15.51 19.85
CA PHE A 498 16.53 -16.47 20.79
C PHE A 498 15.50 -17.41 21.42
N ALA A 499 14.32 -16.91 21.78
CA ALA A 499 13.24 -17.76 22.29
C ALA A 499 12.81 -18.83 21.27
N ARG A 500 12.70 -18.46 19.98
CA ARG A 500 12.43 -19.43 18.90
C ARG A 500 13.58 -20.41 18.68
N ALA A 501 14.82 -19.95 18.74
CA ALA A 501 15.97 -20.84 18.64
C ALA A 501 16.02 -21.86 19.80
N LEU A 502 15.71 -21.41 21.03
CA LEU A 502 15.68 -22.27 22.21
C LEU A 502 14.52 -23.28 22.15
N TRP A 503 13.38 -22.89 21.56
CA TRP A 503 12.24 -23.79 21.34
C TRP A 503 12.64 -25.08 20.61
N GLU A 504 13.48 -24.99 19.58
CA GLU A 504 13.95 -26.17 18.85
C GLU A 504 14.78 -27.13 19.73
N LEU A 505 15.40 -26.62 20.81
CA LEU A 505 16.20 -27.41 21.76
C LEU A 505 15.37 -28.02 22.90
N VAL A 506 14.09 -27.64 23.03
CA VAL A 506 13.14 -28.23 23.98
C VAL A 506 12.89 -29.68 23.56
N PRO A 507 13.15 -30.68 24.44
CA PRO A 507 12.85 -32.07 24.12
C PRO A 507 11.36 -32.24 23.82
N LYS A 508 11.01 -33.13 22.88
CA LYS A 508 9.60 -33.51 22.64
C LYS A 508 9.29 -34.74 23.49
N PRO A 509 8.60 -34.62 24.63
CA PRO A 509 8.44 -35.74 25.54
C PRO A 509 7.35 -36.70 25.05
N ARG A 510 7.46 -37.98 25.44
CA ARG A 510 6.42 -39.01 25.19
C ARG A 510 5.41 -39.14 26.34
N LYS A 511 5.73 -38.57 27.50
CA LYS A 511 4.89 -38.54 28.70
C LYS A 511 5.09 -37.21 29.42
N LYS A 512 4.08 -36.76 30.16
CA LYS A 512 4.14 -35.55 30.99
C LYS A 512 5.33 -35.63 31.94
N ARG A 513 6.07 -34.54 32.08
CA ARG A 513 7.26 -34.45 32.93
C ARG A 513 7.60 -33.00 33.23
N ASP A 514 8.58 -32.77 34.08
CA ASP A 514 9.09 -31.41 34.31
C ASP A 514 10.04 -30.94 33.18
N MET A 515 10.15 -29.62 33.02
CA MET A 515 11.03 -29.00 32.02
C MET A 515 12.49 -29.24 32.42
N PRO A 516 13.36 -29.78 31.53
CA PRO A 516 14.77 -29.99 31.84
C PRO A 516 15.48 -28.76 32.39
N ALA A 517 16.34 -28.95 33.40
CA ALA A 517 17.05 -27.87 34.07
C ALA A 517 17.93 -27.05 33.11
N ASP A 518 18.54 -27.70 32.11
CA ASP A 518 19.36 -27.04 31.09
C ASP A 518 18.53 -26.06 30.23
N VAL A 519 17.30 -26.42 29.86
CA VAL A 519 16.37 -25.56 29.11
C VAL A 519 15.77 -24.48 30.01
N ARG A 520 15.34 -24.85 31.21
CA ARG A 520 14.75 -23.94 32.21
C ARG A 520 15.68 -22.77 32.53
N LYS A 521 16.97 -23.06 32.75
CA LYS A 521 18.00 -22.04 33.01
C LYS A 521 18.08 -21.02 31.87
N ARG A 522 17.99 -21.48 30.61
CA ARG A 522 18.09 -20.60 29.43
C ARG A 522 16.84 -19.76 29.23
N TYR A 523 15.65 -20.30 29.48
CA TYR A 523 14.44 -19.46 29.49
C TYR A 523 14.49 -18.40 30.59
N ALA A 524 14.98 -18.74 31.79
CA ALA A 524 15.17 -17.74 32.85
C ALA A 524 16.16 -16.63 32.43
N GLN A 525 17.25 -16.99 31.75
CA GLN A 525 18.18 -16.00 31.17
C GLN A 525 17.52 -15.12 30.10
N LEU A 526 16.70 -15.69 29.23
CA LEU A 526 15.98 -14.94 28.20
C LEU A 526 14.95 -13.99 28.81
N PHE A 527 14.20 -14.41 29.82
CA PHE A 527 13.21 -13.56 30.49
C PHE A 527 13.84 -12.44 31.31
N GLY A 528 15.10 -12.62 31.72
CA GLY A 528 15.91 -11.61 32.39
C GLY A 528 16.71 -10.70 31.45
N LEU A 529 16.51 -10.75 30.13
CA LEU A 529 17.16 -9.83 29.20
C LEU A 529 16.75 -8.37 29.47
N PRO A 530 17.68 -7.40 29.38
CA PRO A 530 17.41 -6.00 29.72
C PRO A 530 16.41 -5.33 28.77
N GLY A 531 15.80 -4.24 29.23
CA GLY A 531 14.80 -3.48 28.46
C GLY A 531 13.62 -4.34 28.04
N TYR A 532 13.23 -4.23 26.76
CA TYR A 532 12.14 -5.04 26.19
C TYR A 532 12.54 -6.48 25.84
N GLY A 533 13.83 -6.84 25.92
CA GLY A 533 14.32 -8.15 25.49
C GLY A 533 13.66 -9.31 26.22
N GLY A 534 13.46 -9.19 27.54
CA GLY A 534 12.76 -10.18 28.36
C GLY A 534 11.29 -10.33 27.96
N GLY A 535 10.59 -9.21 27.78
CA GLY A 535 9.21 -9.17 27.30
C GLY A 535 9.06 -9.82 25.93
N HIS A 536 9.95 -9.52 24.98
CA HIS A 536 9.90 -10.16 23.66
C HIS A 536 10.06 -11.68 23.73
N ALA A 537 10.96 -12.17 24.58
CA ALA A 537 11.12 -13.60 24.79
C ALA A 537 9.84 -14.22 25.39
N VAL A 538 9.25 -13.61 26.42
CA VAL A 538 7.99 -14.09 27.03
C VAL A 538 6.86 -14.12 26.02
N ALA A 539 6.65 -13.05 25.25
CA ALA A 539 5.59 -12.98 24.24
C ALA A 539 5.71 -14.12 23.22
N VAL A 540 6.93 -14.39 22.74
CA VAL A 540 7.17 -15.48 21.77
C VAL A 540 6.93 -16.87 22.38
N VAL A 541 7.43 -17.14 23.59
CA VAL A 541 7.25 -18.48 24.20
C VAL A 541 5.78 -18.74 24.53
N THR A 542 5.05 -17.70 24.93
CA THR A 542 3.65 -17.81 25.35
C THR A 542 2.70 -18.14 24.18
N GLN A 543 3.10 -17.91 22.92
CA GLN A 543 2.38 -18.40 21.74
C GLN A 543 2.22 -19.94 21.70
N ARG A 544 2.97 -20.67 22.54
CA ARG A 544 2.94 -22.14 22.62
C ARG A 544 2.57 -22.62 24.01
N LEU A 545 1.98 -21.75 24.84
CA LEU A 545 1.79 -22.05 26.26
C LEU A 545 0.91 -23.27 26.49
N GLY A 546 -0.16 -23.49 25.71
CA GLY A 546 -1.02 -24.68 25.83
C GLY A 546 -0.27 -25.99 25.60
N TRP A 547 0.65 -26.04 24.63
CA TRP A 547 1.51 -27.21 24.42
C TRP A 547 2.45 -27.43 25.60
N LEU A 548 3.07 -26.35 26.11
CA LEU A 548 3.96 -26.41 27.27
C LEU A 548 3.18 -26.82 28.53
N ASP A 549 1.96 -26.34 28.70
CA ASP A 549 1.09 -26.65 29.83
C ASP A 549 0.70 -28.13 29.82
N TYR A 550 0.43 -28.69 28.64
CA TYR A 550 0.10 -30.11 28.52
C TYR A 550 1.27 -31.02 28.91
N TRP A 551 2.48 -30.74 28.41
CA TRP A 551 3.64 -31.62 28.58
C TRP A 551 4.50 -31.32 29.81
N TYR A 552 4.58 -30.04 30.20
CA TYR A 552 5.47 -29.45 31.21
C TYR A 552 4.71 -28.64 32.27
N GLN A 553 3.52 -29.11 32.66
CA GLN A 553 2.57 -28.39 33.51
C GLN A 553 3.17 -27.77 34.78
N SER A 554 3.97 -28.53 35.54
CA SER A 554 4.55 -28.04 36.80
C SER A 554 5.41 -26.80 36.57
N TRP A 555 6.19 -26.78 35.49
CA TRP A 555 7.01 -25.64 35.12
C TRP A 555 6.16 -24.45 34.66
N VAL A 556 5.13 -24.69 33.85
CA VAL A 556 4.18 -23.63 33.44
C VAL A 556 3.53 -22.98 34.65
N HIS A 557 3.10 -23.79 35.64
CA HIS A 557 2.48 -23.31 36.87
C HIS A 557 3.43 -22.45 37.71
N SER A 558 4.71 -22.84 37.81
CA SER A 558 5.69 -22.07 38.59
C SER A 558 6.26 -20.85 37.88
N THR A 559 6.23 -20.82 36.54
CA THR A 559 6.99 -19.84 35.75
C THR A 559 6.12 -18.91 34.91
N PHE A 560 5.06 -19.40 34.26
CA PHE A 560 4.26 -18.58 33.34
C PHE A 560 2.97 -18.07 33.96
N LEU A 561 2.28 -18.89 34.76
CA LEU A 561 1.01 -18.44 35.36
C LEU A 561 1.16 -17.16 36.20
N PRO A 562 2.24 -16.98 37.01
CA PRO A 562 2.47 -15.72 37.73
C PRO A 562 2.75 -14.51 36.83
N LEU A 563 3.09 -14.72 35.55
CA LEU A 563 3.34 -13.62 34.62
C LEU A 563 2.05 -12.94 34.19
N PHE A 564 0.88 -13.59 34.28
CA PHE A 564 -0.39 -13.01 33.85
C PHE A 564 -1.04 -12.08 34.88
N ASP A 565 -0.49 -12.01 36.09
CA ASP A 565 -0.82 -10.96 37.06
C ASP A 565 -0.51 -9.60 36.43
N LEU A 566 -1.46 -8.65 36.44
CA LEU A 566 -1.32 -7.36 35.76
C LEU A 566 -0.19 -6.50 36.34
N GLU A 567 0.17 -6.73 37.61
CA GLU A 567 1.29 -6.05 38.29
C GLU A 567 2.66 -6.63 37.93
N ASN A 568 2.70 -7.78 37.24
CA ASN A 568 3.95 -8.37 36.80
C ASN A 568 4.55 -7.52 35.66
N PRO A 569 5.84 -7.13 35.71
CA PRO A 569 6.48 -6.37 34.64
C PRO A 569 6.46 -7.05 33.26
N LEU A 570 6.27 -8.37 33.20
CA LEU A 570 6.20 -9.17 31.97
C LEU A 570 4.76 -9.53 31.57
N SER A 571 3.75 -8.95 32.24
CA SER A 571 2.33 -9.27 32.03
C SER A 571 1.84 -8.93 30.64
N GLU A 572 2.09 -7.70 30.20
CA GLU A 572 1.74 -7.23 28.86
C GLU A 572 2.23 -8.21 27.79
N ALA A 573 3.50 -8.61 27.87
CA ALA A 573 4.11 -9.56 26.94
C ALA A 573 3.45 -10.94 26.97
N ALA A 574 3.15 -11.46 28.16
CA ALA A 574 2.47 -12.75 28.33
C ALA A 574 1.08 -12.73 27.68
N TRP A 575 0.31 -11.65 27.88
CA TRP A 575 -1.02 -11.49 27.30
C TRP A 575 -1.01 -11.34 25.77
N HIS A 576 -0.08 -10.56 25.21
CA HIS A 576 0.14 -10.50 23.75
C HIS A 576 0.45 -11.88 23.18
N GLY A 577 1.38 -12.61 23.79
CA GLY A 577 1.78 -13.94 23.33
C GLY A 577 0.65 -14.97 23.38
N LEU A 578 -0.11 -14.99 24.48
CA LEU A 578 -1.19 -15.95 24.71
C LEU A 578 -2.35 -15.79 23.71
N ALA A 579 -2.52 -14.61 23.12
CA ALA A 579 -3.52 -14.38 22.07
C ALA A 579 -3.29 -15.25 20.83
N TYR A 580 -2.06 -15.72 20.60
CA TYR A 580 -1.69 -16.53 19.43
C TYR A 580 -1.53 -18.03 19.73
N ASP A 581 -1.79 -18.47 20.97
CA ASP A 581 -1.76 -19.89 21.29
C ASP A 581 -2.91 -20.66 20.65
N ARG A 582 -2.56 -21.73 19.92
CA ARG A 582 -3.48 -22.58 19.16
C ARG A 582 -3.90 -23.87 19.88
N ASN A 583 -3.24 -24.25 20.98
CA ASN A 583 -3.50 -25.55 21.63
C ASN A 583 -4.51 -25.45 22.80
N GLY A 584 -4.64 -24.26 23.40
CA GLY A 584 -5.48 -24.05 24.58
C GLY A 584 -4.81 -24.54 25.87
N LEU A 585 -5.13 -23.86 26.97
CA LEU A 585 -4.62 -24.21 28.30
C LEU A 585 -5.44 -25.33 28.94
N SER A 586 -4.81 -26.13 29.80
CA SER A 586 -5.53 -27.13 30.57
C SER A 586 -6.48 -26.47 31.57
N HIS A 587 -7.53 -27.21 31.95
CA HIS A 587 -8.52 -26.77 32.95
C HIS A 587 -7.89 -26.31 34.27
N ALA A 588 -6.83 -26.99 34.72
CA ALA A 588 -6.15 -26.64 35.97
C ALA A 588 -5.45 -25.28 35.88
N SER A 589 -4.86 -24.97 34.72
CA SER A 589 -4.16 -23.72 34.46
C SER A 589 -5.14 -22.57 34.27
N LEU A 590 -6.24 -22.80 33.53
CA LEU A 590 -7.34 -21.84 33.41
C LEU A 590 -7.98 -21.49 34.76
N LYS A 591 -8.16 -22.46 35.66
CA LYS A 591 -8.63 -22.19 37.03
C LYS A 591 -7.69 -21.29 37.81
N LYS A 592 -6.37 -21.48 37.66
CA LYS A 592 -5.37 -20.63 38.30
C LYS A 592 -5.32 -19.22 37.70
N MET A 593 -5.60 -19.08 36.41
CA MET A 593 -5.67 -17.81 35.69
C MET A 593 -7.04 -17.11 35.78
N HIS A 594 -7.98 -17.66 36.56
CA HIS A 594 -9.36 -17.17 36.61
C HIS A 594 -9.45 -15.68 36.93
N ALA A 595 -8.77 -15.23 37.99
CA ALA A 595 -8.75 -13.82 38.39
C ALA A 595 -8.12 -12.95 37.30
N SER A 596 -6.89 -13.28 36.87
CA SER A 596 -6.17 -12.50 35.85
C SER A 596 -6.93 -12.36 34.53
N LEU A 597 -7.71 -13.37 34.12
CA LEU A 597 -8.57 -13.29 32.93
C LEU A 597 -9.73 -12.30 33.08
N LEU A 598 -10.27 -12.14 34.29
CA LEU A 598 -11.32 -11.16 34.57
C LEU A 598 -10.72 -9.75 34.66
N ASP A 599 -9.59 -9.61 35.35
CA ASP A 599 -8.92 -8.33 35.60
C ASP A 599 -8.48 -7.66 34.28
N LEU A 600 -8.11 -8.46 33.26
CA LEU A 600 -7.79 -7.98 31.91
C LEU A 600 -8.88 -7.09 31.29
N PHE A 601 -10.15 -7.34 31.62
CA PHE A 601 -11.29 -6.56 31.13
C PHE A 601 -11.83 -5.55 32.14
N GLY A 602 -11.24 -5.50 33.34
CA GLY A 602 -11.63 -4.57 34.42
C GLY A 602 -11.14 -3.13 34.20
N GLY A 603 -10.25 -2.91 33.22
CA GLY A 603 -9.62 -1.60 33.00
C GLY A 603 -8.45 -1.29 33.95
N GLU A 604 -7.93 -2.31 34.63
CA GLU A 604 -6.89 -2.18 35.66
C GLU A 604 -5.46 -2.23 35.09
N ALA A 605 -5.28 -2.70 33.85
CA ALA A 605 -3.96 -2.80 33.23
C ALA A 605 -3.38 -1.42 32.86
N ALA A 606 -2.12 -1.19 33.18
CA ALA A 606 -1.37 0.03 32.79
C ALA A 606 -0.98 0.07 31.30
N TRP A 607 -1.35 -0.96 30.53
CA TRP A 607 -1.00 -1.18 29.14
C TRP A 607 -2.24 -1.67 28.37
N ALA A 608 -2.18 -1.60 27.04
CA ALA A 608 -3.30 -1.99 26.17
C ALA A 608 -2.86 -3.05 25.14
N LEU A 609 -3.76 -3.98 24.85
CA LEU A 609 -3.57 -4.97 23.79
C LEU A 609 -3.92 -4.39 22.42
N ASP A 610 -3.39 -5.01 21.36
CA ASP A 610 -3.90 -4.73 20.02
C ASP A 610 -5.37 -5.19 19.93
N ASP A 611 -6.18 -4.47 19.14
CA ASP A 611 -7.63 -4.71 19.04
C ASP A 611 -8.00 -6.18 18.73
N SER A 612 -7.24 -6.83 17.84
CA SER A 612 -7.47 -8.24 17.51
C SER A 612 -7.19 -9.19 18.68
N GLU A 613 -6.20 -8.87 19.52
CA GLU A 613 -5.79 -9.70 20.64
C GLU A 613 -6.73 -9.53 21.83
N TYR A 614 -7.14 -8.29 22.11
CA TYR A 614 -8.20 -7.98 23.06
C TYR A 614 -9.49 -8.75 22.72
N ARG A 615 -9.92 -8.68 21.45
CA ARG A 615 -11.09 -9.41 20.94
C ARG A 615 -10.93 -10.92 21.06
N HIS A 616 -9.74 -11.46 20.78
CA HIS A 616 -9.47 -12.88 20.94
C HIS A 616 -9.61 -13.37 22.38
N HIS A 617 -9.06 -12.64 23.36
CA HIS A 617 -9.22 -12.99 24.77
C HIS A 617 -10.68 -12.88 25.23
N LEU A 618 -11.45 -11.93 24.69
CA LEU A 618 -12.86 -11.79 25.01
C LEU A 618 -13.67 -13.00 24.49
N ARG A 619 -13.40 -13.45 23.25
CA ARG A 619 -13.97 -14.69 22.71
C ARG A 619 -13.64 -15.88 23.60
N ARG A 620 -12.38 -15.97 24.06
CA ARG A 620 -11.96 -17.04 24.98
C ARG A 620 -12.75 -16.98 26.29
N LEU A 621 -12.93 -15.80 26.88
CA LEU A 621 -13.72 -15.64 28.11
C LEU A 621 -15.16 -16.12 27.91
N VAL A 622 -15.79 -15.78 26.79
CA VAL A 622 -17.15 -16.26 26.45
C VAL A 622 -17.18 -17.79 26.34
N ALA A 623 -16.23 -18.40 25.63
CA ALA A 623 -16.16 -19.86 25.52
C ALA A 623 -15.97 -20.55 26.88
N LEU A 624 -15.19 -19.94 27.79
CA LEU A 624 -14.93 -20.46 29.13
C LEU A 624 -16.15 -20.40 30.08
N THR A 625 -17.26 -19.81 29.64
CA THR A 625 -18.54 -19.84 30.38
C THR A 625 -19.40 -21.07 30.08
N GLN A 626 -19.01 -21.91 29.13
CA GLN A 626 -19.76 -23.11 28.75
C GLN A 626 -19.87 -24.11 29.91
N PRO A 627 -21.09 -24.53 30.30
CA PRO A 627 -21.31 -25.43 31.43
C PRO A 627 -20.90 -26.88 31.13
N ASP A 628 -20.89 -27.27 29.86
CA ASP A 628 -20.63 -28.60 29.32
C ASP A 628 -19.16 -28.87 28.99
N LEU A 629 -18.26 -27.93 29.29
CA LEU A 629 -16.83 -28.23 29.35
C LEU A 629 -16.62 -29.46 30.21
N GLN A 630 -15.76 -30.41 29.78
CA GLN A 630 -15.57 -31.73 30.43
C GLN A 630 -15.36 -31.68 31.96
N LYS A 631 -14.94 -30.53 32.50
CA LYS A 631 -14.68 -30.30 33.93
C LYS A 631 -15.46 -29.10 34.51
N GLY A 632 -16.56 -28.72 33.87
CA GLY A 632 -17.43 -27.57 34.19
C GLY A 632 -16.91 -26.23 33.68
N ALA A 633 -17.75 -25.19 33.75
CA ALA A 633 -17.37 -23.83 33.38
C ALA A 633 -16.21 -23.28 34.24
N ILE A 634 -15.29 -22.53 33.63
CA ILE A 634 -14.25 -21.78 34.34
C ILE A 634 -14.79 -20.43 34.81
N ILE A 635 -15.53 -19.74 33.94
CA ILE A 635 -16.10 -18.41 34.19
C ILE A 635 -17.60 -18.55 34.44
N LYS A 636 -18.11 -17.97 35.52
CA LYS A 636 -19.53 -17.99 35.84
C LYS A 636 -20.29 -16.93 35.03
N PHE A 637 -21.57 -17.16 34.76
CA PHE A 637 -22.41 -16.16 34.07
C PHE A 637 -22.43 -14.78 34.75
N ALA A 638 -22.39 -14.73 36.09
CA ALA A 638 -22.34 -13.47 36.82
C ALA A 638 -21.02 -12.71 36.61
N GLU A 639 -19.90 -13.42 36.42
CA GLU A 639 -18.59 -12.84 36.15
C GLU A 639 -18.52 -12.34 34.70
N ALA A 640 -19.00 -13.14 33.75
CA ALA A 640 -19.12 -12.71 32.36
C ALA A 640 -20.04 -11.48 32.20
N ARG A 641 -21.12 -11.38 33.00
CA ARG A 641 -21.97 -10.18 33.05
C ARG A 641 -21.18 -8.94 33.45
N LYS A 642 -20.35 -9.03 34.50
CA LYS A 642 -19.51 -7.91 34.95
C LYS A 642 -18.59 -7.43 33.84
N VAL A 643 -17.96 -8.37 33.12
CA VAL A 643 -17.12 -8.05 31.95
C VAL A 643 -17.92 -7.38 30.84
N LEU A 644 -19.07 -7.94 30.44
CA LEU A 644 -19.91 -7.37 29.37
C LEU A 644 -20.47 -5.97 29.69
N ILE A 645 -20.60 -5.65 30.99
CA ILE A 645 -20.95 -4.32 31.49
C ILE A 645 -19.78 -3.34 31.34
N ALA A 646 -18.54 -3.80 31.58
CA ALA A 646 -17.34 -2.98 31.56
C ALA A 646 -16.82 -2.68 30.15
N VAL A 647 -16.92 -3.63 29.22
CA VAL A 647 -16.44 -3.46 27.83
C VAL A 647 -17.29 -2.48 27.02
N ASP A 648 -16.74 -1.98 25.91
CA ASP A 648 -17.46 -1.12 24.98
C ASP A 648 -18.45 -1.92 24.08
N ASP A 649 -19.14 -1.23 23.17
CA ASP A 649 -20.09 -1.88 22.26
C ASP A 649 -19.40 -2.84 21.28
N LYS A 650 -18.15 -2.56 20.92
CA LYS A 650 -17.35 -3.44 20.05
C LYS A 650 -17.02 -4.75 20.74
N GLY A 651 -16.63 -4.72 22.01
CA GLY A 651 -16.42 -5.91 22.84
C GLY A 651 -17.70 -6.73 22.99
N ARG A 652 -18.84 -6.08 23.28
CA ARG A 652 -20.15 -6.77 23.32
C ARG A 652 -20.50 -7.43 21.98
N ALA A 653 -20.29 -6.75 20.86
CA ALA A 653 -20.50 -7.32 19.52
C ALA A 653 -19.63 -8.55 19.26
N GLU A 654 -18.39 -8.52 19.73
CA GLU A 654 -17.46 -9.65 19.62
C GLU A 654 -17.91 -10.85 20.48
N ALA A 655 -18.46 -10.61 21.67
CA ALA A 655 -19.05 -11.65 22.49
C ALA A 655 -20.22 -12.34 21.78
N VAL A 656 -21.13 -11.57 21.15
CA VAL A 656 -22.22 -12.13 20.33
C VAL A 656 -21.70 -12.90 19.13
N SER A 657 -20.65 -12.41 18.48
CA SER A 657 -20.00 -13.11 17.35
C SER A 657 -19.47 -14.48 17.78
N MET A 658 -18.88 -14.58 18.99
CA MET A 658 -18.46 -15.87 19.54
C MET A 658 -19.63 -16.79 19.85
N LEU A 659 -20.73 -16.26 20.41
CA LEU A 659 -21.95 -17.05 20.64
C LEU A 659 -22.53 -17.59 19.32
N SER A 660 -22.50 -16.77 18.26
CA SER A 660 -22.94 -17.18 16.91
C SER A 660 -22.10 -18.32 16.37
N TYR A 661 -20.77 -18.22 16.49
CA TYR A 661 -19.85 -19.28 16.11
C TYR A 661 -20.14 -20.60 16.84
N LEU A 662 -20.37 -20.54 18.16
CA LEU A 662 -20.66 -21.71 18.98
C LEU A 662 -22.04 -22.32 18.70
N MET A 663 -23.02 -21.51 18.30
CA MET A 663 -24.37 -21.96 17.98
C MET A 663 -24.44 -22.89 16.75
N LYS A 664 -23.39 -22.88 15.90
CA LYS A 664 -23.28 -23.79 14.74
C LYS A 664 -23.23 -25.26 15.15
N GLU A 665 -22.83 -25.55 16.38
CA GLU A 665 -22.92 -26.90 16.93
C GLU A 665 -24.35 -27.20 17.39
N LYS A 666 -24.89 -28.35 16.94
CA LYS A 666 -26.29 -28.72 17.14
C LYS A 666 -26.62 -28.83 18.64
N GLY A 667 -27.66 -28.12 19.07
CA GLY A 667 -28.15 -28.14 20.45
C GLY A 667 -27.53 -27.09 21.37
N THR A 668 -26.43 -26.44 20.94
CA THR A 668 -25.71 -25.42 21.73
C THR A 668 -26.58 -24.19 22.03
N TRP A 669 -27.57 -23.89 21.17
CA TRP A 669 -28.59 -22.87 21.46
C TRP A 669 -29.26 -23.12 22.82
N LYS A 670 -29.80 -24.33 23.02
CA LYS A 670 -30.58 -24.70 24.21
C LYS A 670 -29.71 -24.90 25.45
N THR A 671 -28.54 -25.53 25.28
CA THR A 671 -27.66 -25.92 26.40
C THR A 671 -26.77 -24.77 26.89
N PHE A 672 -26.43 -23.81 26.03
CA PHE A 672 -25.46 -22.76 26.37
C PHE A 672 -25.87 -21.35 25.95
N VAL A 673 -26.10 -21.07 24.66
CA VAL A 673 -26.26 -19.69 24.16
C VAL A 673 -27.49 -19.01 24.78
N LYS A 674 -28.64 -19.68 24.81
CA LYS A 674 -29.86 -19.15 25.44
C LYS A 674 -29.68 -18.91 26.94
N PRO A 675 -29.13 -19.86 27.74
CA PRO A 675 -28.75 -19.58 29.12
C PRO A 675 -27.80 -18.39 29.29
N PHE A 676 -26.79 -18.24 28.41
CA PHE A 676 -25.84 -17.12 28.45
C PHE A 676 -26.56 -15.79 28.22
N LEU A 677 -27.40 -15.68 27.19
CA LEU A 677 -28.18 -14.46 26.93
C LEU A 677 -29.18 -14.14 28.05
N LYS A 678 -29.69 -15.15 28.74
CA LYS A 678 -30.58 -14.96 29.89
C LYS A 678 -29.85 -14.53 31.18
N ARG A 679 -28.65 -15.06 31.42
CA ARG A 679 -27.99 -14.99 32.74
C ARG A 679 -26.72 -14.17 32.77
N ALA A 680 -26.04 -13.97 31.65
CA ALA A 680 -24.82 -13.18 31.54
C ALA A 680 -25.05 -11.84 30.81
N TRP A 681 -25.84 -11.81 29.74
CA TRP A 681 -26.01 -10.59 28.94
C TRP A 681 -26.62 -9.41 29.74
N PRO A 682 -26.07 -8.18 29.63
CA PRO A 682 -26.63 -7.00 30.26
C PRO A 682 -27.91 -6.53 29.54
N ARG A 683 -28.96 -6.18 30.29
CA ARG A 683 -30.30 -5.89 29.74
C ARG A 683 -30.73 -4.43 29.85
N GLN A 684 -29.94 -3.61 30.53
CA GLN A 684 -30.21 -2.19 30.69
C GLN A 684 -30.09 -1.48 29.33
N LEU A 685 -30.91 -0.45 29.12
CA LEU A 685 -31.03 0.26 27.84
C LEU A 685 -29.70 0.79 27.32
N GLN A 686 -28.82 1.25 28.22
CA GLN A 686 -27.49 1.79 27.89
C GLN A 686 -26.54 0.79 27.20
N TYR A 687 -26.80 -0.52 27.32
CA TYR A 687 -25.95 -1.55 26.71
C TYR A 687 -26.47 -2.02 25.34
N LYS A 688 -27.59 -1.46 24.86
CA LYS A 688 -28.08 -1.68 23.50
C LYS A 688 -27.31 -0.78 22.54
N GLY A 689 -26.18 -1.29 22.03
CA GLY A 689 -25.36 -0.56 21.07
C GLY A 689 -25.63 -0.99 19.62
N GLU A 690 -25.09 -0.20 18.69
CA GLU A 690 -25.29 -0.43 17.26
C GLU A 690 -24.52 -1.65 16.76
N LEU A 691 -23.26 -1.83 17.19
CA LEU A 691 -22.42 -2.95 16.78
C LEU A 691 -22.92 -4.27 17.37
N SER A 692 -23.31 -4.27 18.65
CA SER A 692 -23.90 -5.45 19.27
C SER A 692 -25.25 -5.84 18.64
N SER A 693 -26.07 -4.86 18.25
CA SER A 693 -27.31 -5.11 17.50
C SER A 693 -27.04 -5.72 16.13
N ARG A 694 -26.02 -5.25 15.39
CA ARG A 694 -25.57 -5.89 14.14
C ARG A 694 -25.14 -7.33 14.36
N ALA A 695 -24.36 -7.60 15.40
CA ALA A 695 -23.91 -8.96 15.70
C ALA A 695 -25.09 -9.89 16.06
N PHE A 696 -26.11 -9.39 16.76
CA PHE A 696 -27.34 -10.16 17.01
C PHE A 696 -28.13 -10.44 15.75
N ALA A 697 -28.12 -9.51 14.80
CA ALA A 697 -28.69 -9.71 13.48
C ALA A 697 -28.02 -10.90 12.77
N SER A 698 -26.69 -10.96 12.77
CA SER A 698 -25.94 -12.12 12.25
C SER A 698 -26.23 -13.42 13.01
N LEU A 699 -26.33 -13.37 14.34
CA LEU A 699 -26.70 -14.53 15.17
C LEU A 699 -28.08 -15.06 14.76
N LEU A 700 -29.05 -14.17 14.53
CA LEU A 700 -30.39 -14.55 14.09
C LEU A 700 -30.38 -15.18 12.69
N ALA A 701 -29.61 -14.62 11.75
CA ALA A 701 -29.50 -15.18 10.40
C ALA A 701 -28.86 -16.59 10.38
N GLU A 702 -27.99 -16.90 11.34
CA GLU A 702 -27.34 -18.22 11.47
C GLU A 702 -28.14 -19.22 12.32
N SER A 703 -29.37 -18.90 12.75
CA SER A 703 -30.10 -19.69 13.75
C SER A 703 -30.89 -20.90 13.23
N GLY A 704 -31.10 -21.01 11.91
CA GLY A 704 -31.82 -22.14 11.31
C GLY A 704 -33.19 -22.39 11.95
N ASP A 705 -33.48 -23.63 12.33
CA ASP A 705 -34.75 -24.01 12.97
C ASP A 705 -34.99 -23.39 14.36
N ASP A 706 -33.94 -22.91 15.05
CA ASP A 706 -34.08 -22.24 16.35
C ASP A 706 -34.53 -20.76 16.19
N PHE A 707 -34.67 -20.26 14.95
CA PHE A 707 -34.99 -18.87 14.62
C PHE A 707 -36.11 -18.24 15.44
N PRO A 708 -37.30 -18.87 15.62
CA PRO A 708 -38.37 -18.25 16.39
C PRO A 708 -38.02 -18.01 17.87
N ASP A 709 -37.30 -18.96 18.48
CA ASP A 709 -36.88 -18.86 19.88
C ASP A 709 -35.71 -17.89 20.05
N VAL A 710 -34.80 -17.83 19.06
CA VAL A 710 -33.73 -16.82 19.00
C VAL A 710 -34.34 -15.42 18.92
N ALA A 711 -35.21 -15.16 17.93
CA ALA A 711 -35.88 -13.88 17.75
C ALA A 711 -36.53 -13.41 19.07
N LYS A 712 -37.34 -14.27 19.69
CA LYS A 712 -37.98 -13.96 20.98
C LYS A 712 -37.00 -13.52 22.08
N ILE A 713 -35.80 -14.06 22.12
CA ILE A 713 -34.79 -13.74 23.14
C ILE A 713 -34.02 -12.46 22.80
N ILE A 714 -33.71 -12.22 21.53
CA ILE A 714 -32.81 -11.12 21.13
C ILE A 714 -33.53 -9.80 20.87
N MET A 715 -34.81 -9.80 20.45
CA MET A 715 -35.53 -8.57 20.12
C MET A 715 -35.55 -7.53 21.26
N PRO A 716 -35.72 -7.91 22.54
CA PRO A 716 -35.63 -6.96 23.64
C PRO A 716 -34.22 -6.39 23.87
N LEU A 717 -33.18 -6.92 23.22
CA LEU A 717 -31.76 -6.60 23.43
C LEU A 717 -31.18 -5.71 22.32
N VAL A 718 -31.89 -5.54 21.20
CA VAL A 718 -31.40 -4.78 20.03
C VAL A 718 -31.98 -3.37 19.97
N ARG A 719 -31.37 -2.54 19.14
CA ARG A 719 -31.87 -1.25 18.66
C ARG A 719 -31.78 -1.21 17.13
N PRO A 720 -32.46 -0.25 16.46
CA PRO A 720 -32.30 -0.07 15.02
C PRO A 720 -30.86 0.25 14.60
N VAL A 721 -30.51 -0.20 13.39
CA VAL A 721 -29.14 -0.21 12.85
C VAL A 721 -29.13 0.32 11.40
N PRO A 722 -28.18 1.19 11.00
CA PRO A 722 -28.05 1.66 9.62
C PRO A 722 -27.33 0.65 8.72
N HIS A 723 -27.55 0.74 7.39
CA HIS A 723 -26.91 -0.06 6.35
C HIS A 723 -27.10 -1.58 6.53
N LEU A 724 -28.36 -2.01 6.56
CA LEU A 724 -28.77 -3.40 6.77
C LEU A 724 -28.86 -4.21 5.46
N ASP A 725 -28.27 -3.76 4.36
CA ASP A 725 -28.41 -4.37 3.02
C ASP A 725 -27.93 -5.83 2.99
N MET A 726 -26.80 -6.11 3.64
CA MET A 726 -26.26 -7.47 3.80
C MET A 726 -27.17 -8.40 4.62
N PHE A 727 -27.99 -7.84 5.51
CA PHE A 727 -28.95 -8.60 6.31
C PHE A 727 -30.17 -8.94 5.47
N SER A 728 -30.75 -8.00 4.74
CA SER A 728 -31.92 -8.25 3.87
C SER A 728 -31.63 -9.32 2.80
N TYR A 729 -30.41 -9.32 2.27
CA TYR A 729 -29.92 -10.38 1.37
C TYR A 729 -29.84 -11.76 2.03
N GLN A 730 -29.42 -11.86 3.30
CA GLN A 730 -29.32 -13.14 4.02
C GLN A 730 -30.69 -13.78 4.32
N PHE A 731 -31.75 -12.98 4.37
CA PHE A 731 -33.14 -13.42 4.55
C PHE A 731 -33.84 -13.77 3.25
N SER A 732 -33.25 -13.44 2.09
CA SER A 732 -33.85 -13.59 0.76
C SER A 732 -33.04 -14.49 -0.17
N LYS A 733 -32.25 -15.45 0.37
CA LYS A 733 -31.41 -16.33 -0.45
C LYS A 733 -32.22 -16.98 -1.59
N ASP A 734 -31.95 -16.54 -2.83
CA ASP A 734 -32.60 -17.01 -4.07
C ASP A 734 -32.26 -18.46 -4.47
N GLU A 735 -31.44 -19.18 -3.70
CA GLU A 735 -31.11 -20.59 -3.99
C GLU A 735 -30.95 -21.42 -2.70
N GLY A 736 -32.03 -22.11 -2.28
CA GLY A 736 -31.97 -23.31 -1.43
C GLY A 736 -32.43 -23.21 0.04
N GLU A 737 -33.48 -24.00 0.35
CA GLU A 737 -34.00 -24.57 1.61
C GLU A 737 -34.27 -23.74 2.89
N ASP A 738 -33.85 -22.49 3.06
CA ASP A 738 -34.18 -21.73 4.30
C ASP A 738 -34.48 -20.23 4.07
N ASP A 739 -35.57 -19.94 3.36
CA ASP A 739 -36.15 -18.59 3.39
C ASP A 739 -36.96 -18.38 4.68
N PHE A 740 -36.39 -17.63 5.63
CA PHE A 740 -37.06 -17.31 6.90
C PHE A 740 -38.31 -16.46 6.74
N SER A 741 -38.44 -15.70 5.64
CA SER A 741 -39.61 -14.85 5.39
C SER A 741 -40.85 -15.67 5.08
N THR A 742 -40.69 -16.87 4.52
CA THR A 742 -41.77 -17.83 4.28
C THR A 742 -41.92 -18.87 5.40
N LYS A 743 -40.80 -19.35 5.98
CA LYS A 743 -40.82 -20.37 7.05
C LYS A 743 -41.24 -19.82 8.42
N PHE A 744 -40.84 -18.59 8.76
CA PHE A 744 -41.15 -17.92 10.03
C PHE A 744 -41.60 -16.45 9.81
N PRO A 745 -42.71 -16.23 9.07
CA PRO A 745 -43.10 -14.90 8.58
C PRO A 745 -43.31 -13.87 9.69
N LYS A 746 -43.91 -14.30 10.82
CA LYS A 746 -44.18 -13.43 11.97
C LYS A 746 -42.89 -12.97 12.66
N GLU A 747 -41.97 -13.88 12.88
CA GLU A 747 -40.70 -13.59 13.56
C GLU A 747 -39.74 -12.82 12.66
N THR A 748 -39.75 -13.07 11.34
CA THR A 748 -39.02 -12.25 10.36
C THR A 748 -39.54 -10.82 10.35
N LEU A 749 -40.88 -10.63 10.35
CA LEU A 749 -41.47 -9.29 10.43
C LEU A 749 -41.08 -8.57 11.73
N LEU A 750 -41.09 -9.27 12.86
CA LEU A 750 -40.65 -8.73 14.15
C LEU A 750 -39.19 -8.30 14.12
N ALA A 751 -38.32 -9.08 13.47
CA ALA A 751 -36.91 -8.75 13.32
C ALA A 751 -36.69 -7.49 12.47
N LEU A 752 -37.35 -7.42 11.30
CA LEU A 752 -37.29 -6.23 10.44
C LEU A 752 -37.75 -4.97 11.18
N ASP A 753 -38.84 -5.07 11.94
CA ASP A 753 -39.39 -3.96 12.72
C ASP A 753 -38.41 -3.47 13.79
N ALA A 754 -37.70 -4.38 14.45
CA ALA A 754 -36.72 -4.05 15.49
C ALA A 754 -35.41 -3.45 14.95
N PHE A 755 -34.99 -3.82 13.74
CA PHE A 755 -33.72 -3.37 13.14
C PHE A 755 -33.85 -2.12 12.26
N ILE A 756 -35.02 -1.81 11.73
CA ILE A 756 -35.26 -0.72 10.76
C ILE A 756 -35.98 0.46 11.42
N ASP A 757 -35.41 1.67 11.29
CA ASP A 757 -35.95 2.93 11.81
C ASP A 757 -36.31 3.91 10.67
N GLU A 758 -37.29 4.78 10.93
CA GLU A 758 -37.81 5.78 10.00
C GLU A 758 -36.83 6.95 9.77
N SER A 759 -35.93 7.19 10.72
CA SER A 759 -35.12 8.42 10.78
C SER A 759 -33.83 8.43 9.92
N ARG A 760 -33.58 7.42 9.06
CA ARG A 760 -32.23 7.19 8.49
C ARG A 760 -32.20 7.00 6.95
N PRO A 761 -31.13 7.46 6.27
CA PRO A 761 -31.11 7.71 4.81
C PRO A 761 -31.00 6.48 3.89
N THR A 762 -31.05 5.25 4.41
CA THR A 762 -30.86 4.03 3.58
C THR A 762 -31.84 2.93 3.97
N ILE A 763 -32.86 2.76 3.12
CA ILE A 763 -33.79 1.64 3.13
C ILE A 763 -33.05 0.38 2.64
N PRO A 764 -33.12 -0.76 3.34
CA PRO A 764 -32.40 -1.96 2.91
C PRO A 764 -32.85 -2.47 1.55
N TYR A 765 -31.89 -2.84 0.70
CA TYR A 765 -32.16 -3.46 -0.61
C TYR A 765 -32.98 -4.75 -0.47
N GLY A 766 -34.06 -4.89 -1.25
CA GLY A 766 -34.93 -6.07 -1.24
C GLY A 766 -36.01 -6.08 -0.13
N LEU A 767 -36.14 -5.03 0.68
CA LEU A 767 -37.15 -4.96 1.75
C LEU A 767 -38.58 -5.18 1.23
N ALA A 768 -38.95 -4.57 0.09
CA ALA A 768 -40.26 -4.75 -0.52
C ALA A 768 -40.55 -6.22 -0.85
N THR A 769 -39.58 -6.92 -1.46
CA THR A 769 -39.68 -8.35 -1.81
C THR A 769 -39.89 -9.21 -0.57
N ILE A 770 -39.16 -8.95 0.52
CA ILE A 770 -39.30 -9.70 1.78
C ILE A 770 -40.68 -9.45 2.40
N LEU A 771 -41.17 -8.22 2.40
CA LEU A 771 -42.50 -7.88 2.92
C LEU A 771 -43.63 -8.53 2.12
N ASP A 772 -43.47 -8.65 0.80
CA ASP A 772 -44.41 -9.33 -0.07
C ASP A 772 -44.41 -10.84 0.20
N ALA A 773 -43.25 -11.48 0.33
CA ALA A 773 -43.11 -12.88 0.72
C ALA A 773 -43.75 -13.19 2.09
N ILE A 774 -43.53 -12.34 3.11
CA ILE A 774 -44.19 -12.44 4.43
C ILE A 774 -45.71 -12.35 4.28
N GLY A 775 -46.18 -11.41 3.46
CA GLY A 775 -47.60 -11.21 3.22
C GLY A 775 -48.25 -12.39 2.50
N ASP A 776 -47.54 -13.02 1.56
CA ASP A 776 -48.02 -14.19 0.83
C ASP A 776 -48.05 -15.43 1.72
N ALA A 777 -47.02 -15.63 2.54
CA ALA A 777 -46.95 -16.73 3.49
C ALA A 777 -47.98 -16.60 4.63
N GLN A 778 -48.22 -15.39 5.13
CA GLN A 778 -49.20 -15.14 6.19
C GLN A 778 -49.97 -13.81 5.98
N PRO A 779 -51.08 -13.83 5.20
CA PRO A 779 -51.82 -12.63 4.79
C PRO A 779 -52.29 -11.70 5.90
N GLU A 780 -52.60 -12.24 7.08
CA GLU A 780 -53.04 -11.44 8.23
C GLU A 780 -51.97 -10.46 8.74
N LEU A 781 -50.68 -10.71 8.48
CA LEU A 781 -49.60 -9.80 8.88
C LEU A 781 -49.62 -8.47 8.13
N ARG A 782 -50.23 -8.41 6.94
CA ARG A 782 -50.42 -7.14 6.18
C ARG A 782 -51.26 -6.11 6.95
N LYS A 783 -52.08 -6.56 7.91
CA LYS A 783 -52.89 -5.69 8.77
C LYS A 783 -52.11 -5.13 9.95
N SER A 784 -50.91 -5.66 10.23
CA SER A 784 -50.10 -5.22 11.36
C SER A 784 -49.49 -3.84 11.15
N GLN A 785 -49.29 -3.10 12.23
CA GLN A 785 -48.63 -1.79 12.20
C GLN A 785 -47.20 -1.89 11.68
N ALA A 786 -46.45 -2.91 12.09
CA ALA A 786 -45.08 -3.15 11.65
C ALA A 786 -44.98 -3.35 10.13
N TRP A 787 -45.85 -4.16 9.53
CA TRP A 787 -45.85 -4.38 8.09
C TRP A 787 -46.16 -3.10 7.32
N ARG A 788 -47.20 -2.35 7.74
CA ARG A 788 -47.57 -1.08 7.09
C ARG A 788 -46.44 -0.05 7.15
N ARG A 789 -45.86 0.14 8.34
CA ARG A 789 -44.71 1.02 8.56
C ARG A 789 -43.55 0.69 7.64
N LEU A 790 -43.15 -0.58 7.57
CA LEU A 790 -42.04 -1.01 6.73
C LEU A 790 -42.36 -0.96 5.23
N LYS A 791 -43.62 -1.19 4.85
CA LYS A 791 -44.05 -1.08 3.44
C LYS A 791 -44.00 0.37 2.97
N ASP A 792 -44.45 1.31 3.80
CA ASP A 792 -44.37 2.76 3.51
C ASP A 792 -42.92 3.23 3.33
N LEU A 793 -41.98 2.64 4.07
CA LEU A 793 -40.54 2.88 3.90
C LEU A 793 -39.94 2.24 2.64
N SER A 794 -40.63 1.32 1.97
CA SER A 794 -40.11 0.58 0.80
C SER A 794 -40.59 1.14 -0.55
N LEU A 795 -41.43 2.17 -0.53
CA LEU A 795 -41.95 2.93 -1.66
C LEU A 795 -41.04 4.13 -1.97
#